data_AF-A0AAE3ERY0-F1
#
_entry.id   AF-A0AAE3ERY0-F1
#
_cell.length_a   1.000
_cell.length_b   1.000
_cell.length_c   1.000
_cell.angle_alpha   90.00
_cell.angle_beta   90.00
_cell.angle_gamma   90.00
#
_symmetry.space_group_name_H-M   'P 1'
#
loop_
_entity.id
_entity.type
_entity.pdbx_description
1 polymer ?
#
loop_
_entity_poly.entity_id
_entity_poly.type
_entity_poly.pdbx_seq_one_letter_code
_entity_poly.pdbx_strand_id
1 'polypeptide(L)'
;MKHNKLFLYVIGMLLLASFKNSYSQTTYNVTSTDLEGPGSFLQAIQDANANPGEDIIQFSAGLIVDAITPGFSLTNPDMAIILESVVIEGNGSSINAKQWWIAADGTTNPLAACPGSIGSTTIMLKAPTFLRVGTIGQDNSAITVTIKDLSIKEFNGVAQIYENATLNLENFKASDIWATNNCPSGTTGMMSVASGGSLSIKNSSFQESINWETTPDLTATIISEPNAGNLTIENSLFYDLNKQKHYAINWEGSGSAVANIVSSRFLGAGGLKISGGTTTNIVNSTFVLSDGLGVLNYGERIWNNSNGPMNIIASSIRFNGNECNLECSSFSVNSLIHNSSSGSLNFIESAIGFNFPSTTGTILLTLEGSNITADGATWIEPSVSQDAAALKTITSQLNLLTNLNGFEPQVNTSIVFLDAEFVKPAFPGELIDVVNTPLTNPITNQPITLDPIGNDRFDGNGFRDIGAIQLSVAPFLNLSSIGNESATLNWNEPVHHDGHSIIRYEVSYIESGGFTPTIVTVNLPNLTTTINGLTNGTEYVFSVRAVYDNGGSELNGPYSNNVTDTPFGTLNAPTLIATPGDQQIDLSWNLPDLGGRTFQNYVLYWKESSSSTWDTVYVITDPNETTRTVSGLVNGTTYEFRINARASGEISVFNTTTATPDSGLGIEELSNNVVSFYPNPVNDVVNIKLDESFKAKLFNISGKLVLEVNNKKQIDISFLSRGAYILKIESEDKIYSGKILKE
;
A
#
# COMPACT_ATOMS: atom_id res chain seq x y z
N MET A 1 -46.40 48.17 -25.25
CA MET A 1 -45.59 47.22 -26.07
C MET A 1 -44.13 47.06 -25.62
N LYS A 2 -43.43 48.03 -24.99
CA LYS A 2 -42.01 47.85 -24.63
C LYS A 2 -41.69 46.80 -23.54
N HIS A 3 -42.62 46.42 -22.66
CA HIS A 3 -42.32 45.48 -21.56
C HIS A 3 -42.23 44.00 -21.97
N ASN A 4 -43.03 43.51 -22.94
CA ASN A 4 -43.00 42.08 -23.31
C ASN A 4 -41.67 41.62 -23.93
N LYS A 5 -40.87 42.51 -24.53
CA LYS A 5 -39.55 42.15 -25.07
C LYS A 5 -38.50 41.90 -23.99
N LEU A 6 -38.58 42.59 -22.84
CA LEU A 6 -37.64 42.38 -21.74
C LEU A 6 -37.88 41.03 -21.06
N PHE A 7 -39.15 40.65 -20.88
CA PHE A 7 -39.53 39.38 -20.26
C PHE A 7 -39.06 38.15 -21.06
N LEU A 8 -39.16 38.18 -22.39
CA LEU A 8 -38.61 37.11 -23.24
C LEU A 8 -37.07 37.07 -23.23
N TYR A 9 -36.38 38.22 -23.14
CA TYR A 9 -34.92 38.23 -23.03
C TYR A 9 -34.42 37.67 -21.69
N VAL A 10 -35.10 37.99 -20.58
CA VAL A 10 -34.78 37.44 -19.25
C VAL A 10 -35.03 35.92 -19.22
N ILE A 11 -36.14 35.44 -19.78
CA ILE A 11 -36.39 33.99 -19.90
C ILE A 11 -35.36 33.31 -20.81
N GLY A 12 -34.97 33.94 -21.93
CA GLY A 12 -33.92 33.44 -22.82
C GLY A 12 -32.53 33.37 -22.17
N MET A 13 -32.20 34.30 -21.27
CA MET A 13 -30.95 34.26 -20.50
C MET A 13 -31.00 33.27 -19.32
N LEU A 14 -32.15 33.10 -18.65
CA LEU A 14 -32.29 32.04 -17.63
C LEU A 14 -32.28 30.63 -18.22
N LEU A 15 -32.73 30.44 -19.48
CA LEU A 15 -32.64 29.15 -20.19
C LEU A 15 -31.24 28.82 -20.72
N LEU A 16 -30.26 29.72 -20.54
CA LEU A 16 -28.84 29.42 -20.72
C LEU A 16 -28.15 29.01 -19.40
N ALA A 17 -28.86 29.02 -18.27
CA ALA A 17 -28.36 28.49 -17.01
C ALA A 17 -28.52 26.96 -16.95
N SER A 18 -27.40 26.25 -16.98
CA SER A 18 -27.25 24.85 -16.58
C SER A 18 -28.25 23.83 -17.17
N PHE A 19 -28.13 23.54 -18.46
CA PHE A 19 -28.12 22.13 -18.85
C PHE A 19 -26.81 21.50 -18.34
N LYS A 20 -26.76 21.19 -17.04
CA LYS A 20 -25.89 20.10 -16.58
C LYS A 20 -26.51 18.82 -17.13
N ASN A 21 -26.05 18.38 -18.30
CA ASN A 21 -26.19 16.98 -18.68
C ASN A 21 -25.66 16.17 -17.50
N SER A 22 -26.57 15.44 -16.84
CA SER A 22 -26.23 14.60 -15.70
C SER A 22 -25.67 13.31 -16.27
N TYR A 23 -24.45 13.39 -16.77
CA TYR A 23 -23.71 12.24 -17.25
C TYR A 23 -23.60 11.23 -16.11
N SER A 24 -23.83 9.96 -16.41
CA SER A 24 -23.74 8.90 -15.42
C SER A 24 -22.28 8.51 -15.28
N GLN A 25 -21.73 8.75 -14.10
CA GLN A 25 -20.49 8.14 -13.65
C GLN A 25 -20.56 6.62 -13.92
N THR A 26 -19.58 6.13 -14.66
CA THR A 26 -19.43 4.75 -15.13
C THR A 26 -18.19 4.14 -14.49
N THR A 27 -18.25 2.85 -14.17
CA THR A 27 -17.16 2.14 -13.49
C THR A 27 -16.53 1.12 -14.43
N TYR A 28 -15.25 1.30 -14.78
CA TYR A 28 -14.45 0.35 -15.55
C TYR A 28 -13.57 -0.47 -14.62
N ASN A 29 -13.75 -1.79 -14.63
CA ASN A 29 -13.07 -2.70 -13.71
C ASN A 29 -11.74 -3.21 -14.31
N VAL A 30 -10.62 -2.85 -13.69
CA VAL A 30 -9.30 -3.42 -14.00
C VAL A 30 -9.18 -4.77 -13.31
N THR A 31 -9.02 -5.81 -14.13
CA THR A 31 -9.06 -7.22 -13.75
C THR A 31 -7.92 -8.03 -14.35
N SER A 32 -7.27 -7.53 -15.41
CA SER A 32 -6.09 -8.15 -16.01
C SER A 32 -4.80 -7.72 -15.32
N THR A 33 -3.85 -8.66 -15.19
CA THR A 33 -2.45 -8.37 -14.85
C THR A 33 -1.67 -7.80 -16.04
N ASP A 34 -2.20 -7.92 -17.26
CA ASP A 34 -1.64 -7.31 -18.46
C ASP A 34 -2.02 -5.83 -18.54
N LEU A 35 -1.12 -5.01 -19.08
CA LEU A 35 -1.30 -3.56 -19.18
C LEU A 35 -2.27 -3.14 -20.31
N GLU A 36 -2.38 -3.93 -21.38
CA GLU A 36 -3.24 -3.69 -22.55
C GLU A 36 -4.25 -4.84 -22.77
N GLY A 37 -5.33 -4.56 -23.50
CA GLY A 37 -6.36 -5.54 -23.84
C GLY A 37 -7.57 -5.57 -22.90
N PRO A 38 -8.51 -6.52 -23.08
CA PRO A 38 -9.76 -6.56 -22.31
C PRO A 38 -9.53 -6.64 -20.80
N GLY A 39 -10.15 -5.72 -20.05
CA GLY A 39 -10.02 -5.66 -18.58
C GLY A 39 -8.67 -5.13 -18.07
N SER A 40 -7.82 -4.58 -18.96
CA SER A 40 -6.56 -3.94 -18.58
C SER A 40 -6.73 -2.50 -18.10
N PHE A 41 -5.69 -1.95 -17.47
CA PHE A 41 -5.68 -0.55 -17.04
C PHE A 41 -5.76 0.42 -18.22
N LEU A 42 -5.01 0.19 -19.31
CA LEU A 42 -5.04 1.10 -20.46
C LEU A 42 -6.33 1.01 -21.28
N GLN A 43 -7.06 -0.12 -21.25
CA GLN A 43 -8.41 -0.18 -21.80
C GLN A 43 -9.38 0.66 -20.97
N ALA A 44 -9.36 0.54 -19.64
CA ALA A 44 -10.19 1.35 -18.75
C ALA A 44 -9.95 2.86 -18.90
N ILE A 45 -8.69 3.28 -19.12
CA ILE A 45 -8.32 4.67 -19.43
C ILE A 45 -8.87 5.11 -20.80
N GLN A 46 -8.83 4.25 -21.82
CA GLN A 46 -9.39 4.55 -23.15
C GLN A 46 -10.92 4.66 -23.11
N ASP A 47 -11.59 3.79 -22.35
CA ASP A 47 -13.05 3.78 -22.22
C ASP A 47 -13.54 5.03 -21.46
N ALA A 48 -12.88 5.39 -20.34
CA ALA A 48 -13.18 6.62 -19.59
C ALA A 48 -12.96 7.88 -20.45
N ASN A 49 -11.84 7.98 -21.17
CA ASN A 49 -11.58 9.09 -22.12
C ASN A 49 -12.60 9.18 -23.27
N ALA A 50 -13.47 8.19 -23.45
CA ALA A 50 -14.51 8.15 -24.48
C ALA A 50 -15.93 8.40 -23.93
N ASN A 51 -16.11 8.50 -22.60
CA ASN A 51 -17.40 8.68 -21.94
C ASN A 51 -17.43 9.99 -21.11
N PRO A 52 -18.04 11.07 -21.64
CA PRO A 52 -18.00 12.38 -20.98
C PRO A 52 -18.64 12.40 -19.59
N GLY A 53 -17.86 12.78 -18.57
CA GLY A 53 -18.29 12.92 -17.18
C GLY A 53 -17.42 12.09 -16.23
N GLU A 54 -17.23 12.58 -14.99
CA GLU A 54 -16.33 11.95 -14.00
C GLU A 54 -16.62 10.45 -13.79
N ASP A 55 -15.75 9.61 -14.35
CA ASP A 55 -15.85 8.15 -14.30
C ASP A 55 -14.96 7.56 -13.20
N ILE A 56 -15.16 6.26 -12.92
CA ILE A 56 -14.36 5.49 -11.95
C ILE A 56 -13.59 4.39 -12.69
N ILE A 57 -12.29 4.29 -12.45
CA ILE A 57 -11.47 3.14 -12.84
C ILE A 57 -11.15 2.35 -11.56
N GLN A 58 -11.79 1.20 -11.38
CA GLN A 58 -11.70 0.41 -10.16
C GLN A 58 -10.81 -0.82 -10.36
N PHE A 59 -9.72 -0.92 -9.61
CA PHE A 59 -8.86 -2.10 -9.62
C PHE A 59 -9.45 -3.22 -8.76
N SER A 60 -9.24 -4.46 -9.20
CA SER A 60 -9.44 -5.64 -8.36
C SER A 60 -8.51 -5.59 -7.14
N ALA A 61 -8.99 -5.87 -5.94
CA ALA A 61 -8.23 -5.62 -4.72
C ALA A 61 -6.90 -6.41 -4.65
N GLY A 62 -5.79 -5.69 -4.46
CA GLY A 62 -4.44 -6.25 -4.44
C GLY A 62 -3.93 -6.78 -5.80
N LEU A 63 -4.43 -6.27 -6.92
CA LEU A 63 -3.98 -6.67 -8.26
C LEU A 63 -2.54 -6.21 -8.51
N ILE A 64 -1.73 -7.07 -9.11
CA ILE A 64 -0.35 -6.75 -9.53
C ILE A 64 -0.32 -6.72 -11.05
N VAL A 65 -0.08 -5.54 -11.62
CA VAL A 65 0.03 -5.31 -13.07
C VAL A 65 1.50 -5.12 -13.42
N ASP A 66 2.11 -6.13 -14.06
CA ASP A 66 3.49 -6.04 -14.52
C ASP A 66 3.51 -5.38 -15.91
N ALA A 67 3.86 -4.10 -15.96
CA ALA A 67 4.03 -3.31 -17.18
C ALA A 67 5.35 -3.67 -17.94
N ILE A 68 5.68 -4.95 -18.00
CA ILE A 68 7.00 -5.49 -18.38
C ILE A 68 6.87 -6.39 -19.61
N THR A 69 6.69 -5.80 -20.79
CA THR A 69 6.71 -6.54 -22.07
C THR A 69 8.06 -6.41 -22.79
N PRO A 70 8.77 -7.50 -23.13
CA PRO A 70 9.97 -7.44 -23.95
C PRO A 70 9.69 -6.82 -25.33
N GLY A 71 10.35 -5.70 -25.63
CA GLY A 71 10.09 -4.92 -26.86
C GLY A 71 9.11 -3.76 -26.69
N PHE A 72 8.75 -3.39 -25.46
CA PHE A 72 7.91 -2.20 -25.18
C PHE A 72 8.49 -0.94 -25.82
N SER A 73 7.67 -0.29 -26.65
CA SER A 73 7.99 0.95 -27.34
C SER A 73 6.72 1.77 -27.46
N LEU A 74 6.29 2.39 -26.36
CA LEU A 74 5.30 3.47 -26.44
C LEU A 74 5.84 4.56 -27.36
N THR A 75 5.02 4.98 -28.31
CA THR A 75 5.26 6.18 -29.13
C THR A 75 5.04 7.48 -28.35
N ASN A 76 4.69 7.38 -27.06
CA ASN A 76 4.44 8.46 -26.11
C ASN A 76 5.36 8.26 -24.89
N PRO A 77 5.96 9.32 -24.30
CA PRO A 77 6.77 9.21 -23.09
C PRO A 77 5.97 8.79 -21.84
N ASP A 78 4.63 8.86 -21.88
CA ASP A 78 3.73 8.59 -20.75
C ASP A 78 2.83 7.37 -21.04
N MET A 79 2.53 6.58 -20.01
CA MET A 79 1.76 5.34 -20.11
C MET A 79 0.25 5.59 -20.13
N ALA A 80 -0.31 6.15 -19.06
CA ALA A 80 -1.72 6.51 -18.99
C ALA A 80 -1.93 7.97 -19.40
N ILE A 81 -2.58 8.20 -20.54
CA ILE A 81 -3.00 9.53 -20.96
C ILE A 81 -4.44 9.74 -20.49
N ILE A 82 -4.68 10.68 -19.59
CA ILE A 82 -6.00 10.99 -19.06
C ILE A 82 -6.45 12.34 -19.62
N LEU A 83 -7.58 12.36 -20.32
CA LEU A 83 -8.10 13.50 -21.08
C LEU A 83 -9.39 14.08 -20.49
N GLU A 84 -9.92 13.50 -19.42
CA GLU A 84 -11.00 14.07 -18.63
C GLU A 84 -10.94 13.67 -17.15
N SER A 85 -11.97 14.03 -16.36
CA SER A 85 -11.96 13.78 -14.91
C SER A 85 -12.22 12.30 -14.60
N VAL A 86 -11.43 11.72 -13.69
CA VAL A 86 -11.54 10.29 -13.34
C VAL A 86 -11.07 10.03 -11.91
N VAL A 87 -11.75 9.10 -11.22
CA VAL A 87 -11.33 8.56 -9.93
C VAL A 87 -10.78 7.15 -10.12
N ILE A 88 -9.49 6.95 -9.83
CA ILE A 88 -8.82 5.65 -9.95
C ILE A 88 -8.74 5.04 -8.55
N GLU A 89 -9.60 4.06 -8.27
CA GLU A 89 -9.66 3.35 -6.99
C GLU A 89 -8.75 2.11 -7.06
N GLY A 90 -7.53 2.23 -6.55
CA GLY A 90 -6.48 1.21 -6.64
C GLY A 90 -6.71 -0.02 -5.75
N ASN A 91 -7.48 0.08 -4.67
CA ASN A 91 -7.80 -1.03 -3.75
C ASN A 91 -6.56 -1.85 -3.30
N GLY A 92 -5.44 -1.18 -3.01
CA GLY A 92 -4.18 -1.80 -2.59
C GLY A 92 -3.36 -2.44 -3.73
N SER A 93 -3.68 -2.14 -4.98
CA SER A 93 -2.99 -2.69 -6.16
C SER A 93 -1.62 -2.06 -6.40
N SER A 94 -0.80 -2.72 -7.23
CA SER A 94 0.50 -2.21 -7.68
C SER A 94 0.66 -2.33 -9.19
N ILE A 95 1.24 -1.30 -9.82
CA ILE A 95 1.71 -1.36 -11.20
C ILE A 95 3.25 -1.31 -11.20
N ASN A 96 3.88 -2.36 -11.69
CA ASN A 96 5.33 -2.48 -11.75
C ASN A 96 5.81 -2.20 -13.17
N ALA A 97 6.47 -1.06 -13.40
CA ALA A 97 7.27 -0.89 -14.59
C ALA A 97 8.61 -1.64 -14.44
N LYS A 98 9.49 -1.49 -15.43
CA LYS A 98 10.87 -1.97 -15.32
C LYS A 98 11.85 -1.05 -16.02
N GLN A 99 12.94 -0.72 -15.32
CA GLN A 99 14.07 -0.01 -15.92
C GLN A 99 15.35 -0.79 -15.70
N TRP A 100 16.12 -0.98 -16.77
CA TRP A 100 17.33 -1.78 -16.73
C TRP A 100 18.40 -1.18 -17.62
N TRP A 101 19.58 -0.92 -17.05
CA TRP A 101 20.80 -0.54 -17.77
C TRP A 101 22.00 -1.31 -17.23
N ILE A 102 23.03 -1.43 -18.06
CA ILE A 102 24.26 -2.17 -17.76
C ILE A 102 25.45 -1.28 -18.13
N ALA A 103 26.44 -1.15 -17.25
CA ALA A 103 27.72 -0.51 -17.57
C ALA A 103 28.75 -1.50 -18.14
N ALA A 104 29.80 -1.01 -18.78
CA ALA A 104 30.83 -1.81 -19.44
C ALA A 104 31.66 -2.71 -18.50
N ASP A 105 31.56 -2.54 -17.18
CA ASP A 105 32.11 -3.43 -16.17
C ASP A 105 31.17 -4.61 -15.79
N GLY A 106 29.94 -4.61 -16.33
CA GLY A 106 28.90 -5.59 -16.06
C GLY A 106 27.96 -5.20 -14.91
N THR A 107 28.13 -4.05 -14.26
CA THR A 107 27.22 -3.61 -13.19
C THR A 107 25.84 -3.26 -13.75
N THR A 108 24.79 -3.76 -13.09
CA THR A 108 23.38 -3.50 -13.42
C THR A 108 22.84 -2.34 -12.60
N ASN A 109 22.10 -1.44 -13.24
CA ASN A 109 21.55 -0.22 -12.66
C ASN A 109 22.53 0.63 -11.79
N PRO A 110 23.80 0.86 -12.20
CA PRO A 110 24.71 1.73 -11.44
C PRO A 110 24.17 3.16 -11.32
N LEU A 111 24.26 3.71 -10.11
CA LEU A 111 23.72 5.04 -9.73
C LEU A 111 24.77 6.16 -9.70
N ALA A 112 25.95 5.95 -10.31
CA ALA A 112 27.06 6.91 -10.26
C ALA A 112 26.94 8.09 -11.25
N ALA A 113 26.30 7.89 -12.40
CA ALA A 113 25.99 8.91 -13.40
C ALA A 113 24.92 8.37 -14.38
N CYS A 114 24.21 9.25 -15.11
CA CYS A 114 23.03 8.81 -15.86
C CYS A 114 23.35 7.78 -16.97
N PRO A 115 22.50 6.73 -17.14
CA PRO A 115 22.64 5.70 -18.17
C PRO A 115 22.86 6.19 -19.62
N GLY A 116 22.41 7.39 -19.95
CA GLY A 116 22.59 7.98 -21.29
C GLY A 116 23.80 8.90 -21.46
N SER A 117 24.49 9.31 -20.39
CA SER A 117 25.57 10.30 -20.45
C SER A 117 26.98 9.72 -20.32
N ILE A 118 27.13 8.50 -19.77
CA ILE A 118 28.41 7.79 -19.77
C ILE A 118 28.59 7.02 -21.08
N GLY A 119 29.73 7.19 -21.75
CA GLY A 119 30.12 6.41 -22.94
C GLY A 119 30.42 4.92 -22.69
N SER A 120 29.92 4.36 -21.59
CA SER A 120 30.09 2.98 -21.16
C SER A 120 28.80 2.31 -20.66
N THR A 121 27.68 3.03 -20.55
CA THR A 121 26.37 2.48 -20.15
C THR A 121 25.48 2.20 -21.34
N THR A 122 24.70 1.12 -21.27
CA THR A 122 23.68 0.74 -22.26
C THR A 122 22.35 0.51 -21.57
N ILE A 123 21.32 1.22 -22.00
CA ILE A 123 19.94 1.01 -21.54
C ILE A 123 19.36 -0.22 -22.25
N MET A 124 18.90 -1.19 -21.48
CA MET A 124 18.32 -2.45 -21.93
C MET A 124 16.78 -2.43 -21.91
N LEU A 125 16.19 -1.78 -20.90
CA LEU A 125 14.75 -1.54 -20.76
C LEU A 125 14.53 -0.14 -20.20
N LYS A 126 13.52 0.57 -20.70
CA LYS A 126 13.17 1.93 -20.30
C LYS A 126 11.67 2.04 -20.05
N ALA A 127 11.29 2.45 -18.84
CA ALA A 127 9.91 2.74 -18.47
C ALA A 127 9.49 4.14 -18.97
N PRO A 128 8.17 4.36 -19.15
CA PRO A 128 7.57 5.67 -19.38
C PRO A 128 7.35 6.44 -18.06
N THR A 129 6.81 7.67 -18.14
CA THR A 129 6.04 8.29 -17.05
C THR A 129 4.80 7.43 -16.76
N PHE A 130 4.39 7.29 -15.50
CA PHE A 130 3.18 6.54 -15.14
C PHE A 130 1.92 7.18 -15.73
N LEU A 131 1.71 8.49 -15.56
CA LEU A 131 0.55 9.16 -16.17
C LEU A 131 0.82 10.57 -16.70
N ARG A 132 -0.16 11.04 -17.47
CA ARG A 132 -0.31 12.43 -17.91
C ARG A 132 -1.76 12.88 -17.76
N VAL A 133 -1.97 14.06 -17.19
CA VAL A 133 -3.29 14.69 -17.07
C VAL A 133 -3.43 15.85 -18.06
N GLY A 134 -4.44 15.76 -18.92
CA GLY A 134 -4.80 16.79 -19.89
C GLY A 134 -4.04 16.74 -21.21
N THR A 135 -4.25 17.79 -22.01
CA THR A 135 -3.58 18.05 -23.28
C THR A 135 -2.75 19.34 -23.19
N ILE A 136 -1.51 19.28 -23.65
CA ILE A 136 -0.58 20.42 -23.69
C ILE A 136 -1.15 21.58 -24.52
N GLY A 137 -1.01 22.80 -24.04
CA GLY A 137 -1.47 24.01 -24.72
C GLY A 137 -2.99 24.12 -24.82
N GLN A 138 -3.75 23.42 -23.96
CA GLN A 138 -5.21 23.53 -23.84
C GLN A 138 -5.58 23.97 -22.42
N ASP A 139 -6.80 24.52 -22.25
CA ASP A 139 -7.35 24.77 -20.92
C ASP A 139 -7.93 23.49 -20.34
N ASN A 140 -7.20 22.87 -19.41
CA ASN A 140 -7.61 21.63 -18.74
C ASN A 140 -8.33 21.89 -17.40
N SER A 141 -8.85 23.10 -17.15
CA SER A 141 -9.51 23.49 -15.88
C SER A 141 -10.76 22.66 -15.51
N ALA A 142 -11.31 21.89 -16.45
CA ALA A 142 -12.40 20.94 -16.22
C ALA A 142 -11.91 19.50 -15.89
N ILE A 143 -10.60 19.28 -15.80
CA ILE A 143 -9.98 17.96 -15.59
C ILE A 143 -9.42 17.86 -14.17
N THR A 144 -10.07 17.04 -13.34
CA THR A 144 -9.58 16.61 -12.03
C THR A 144 -9.41 15.11 -12.01
N VAL A 145 -8.19 14.65 -11.79
CA VAL A 145 -7.85 13.23 -11.62
C VAL A 145 -7.60 12.96 -10.15
N THR A 146 -8.21 11.92 -9.59
CA THR A 146 -7.97 11.48 -8.21
C THR A 146 -7.54 10.02 -8.23
N ILE A 147 -6.43 9.68 -7.59
CA ILE A 147 -5.92 8.30 -7.50
C ILE A 147 -5.81 7.90 -6.05
N LYS A 148 -6.46 6.78 -5.69
CA LYS A 148 -6.45 6.25 -4.32
C LYS A 148 -5.80 4.87 -4.26
N ASP A 149 -5.19 4.54 -3.13
CA ASP A 149 -4.80 3.18 -2.74
C ASP A 149 -4.02 2.40 -3.83
N LEU A 150 -3.13 3.09 -4.56
CA LEU A 150 -2.38 2.54 -5.70
C LEU A 150 -0.88 2.71 -5.48
N SER A 151 -0.12 1.64 -5.77
CA SER A 151 1.34 1.64 -5.73
C SER A 151 1.93 1.61 -7.14
N ILE A 152 3.06 2.30 -7.36
CA ILE A 152 3.86 2.19 -8.58
C ILE A 152 5.35 1.97 -8.26
N LYS A 153 6.05 1.25 -9.14
CA LYS A 153 7.48 0.94 -9.01
C LYS A 153 8.23 1.04 -10.34
N GLU A 154 9.50 1.47 -10.31
CA GLU A 154 10.46 1.47 -11.44
C GLU A 154 10.09 2.37 -12.66
N PHE A 155 9.09 3.25 -12.52
CA PHE A 155 8.69 4.20 -13.58
C PHE A 155 9.73 5.30 -13.82
N ASN A 156 9.64 5.99 -14.95
CA ASN A 156 10.49 7.16 -15.24
C ASN A 156 10.06 8.41 -14.45
N GLY A 157 8.77 8.51 -14.16
CA GLY A 157 8.15 9.60 -13.41
C GLY A 157 6.75 9.19 -12.98
N VAL A 158 6.17 9.91 -12.03
CA VAL A 158 4.81 9.70 -11.54
C VAL A 158 3.80 10.39 -12.47
N ALA A 159 3.96 11.70 -12.71
CA ALA A 159 2.95 12.49 -13.42
C ALA A 159 3.51 13.65 -14.24
N GLN A 160 2.86 13.92 -15.38
CA GLN A 160 2.87 15.22 -16.07
C GLN A 160 1.47 15.84 -15.96
N ILE A 161 1.33 17.04 -15.41
CA ILE A 161 0.04 17.72 -15.22
C ILE A 161 0.04 18.98 -16.10
N TYR A 162 -0.82 19.01 -17.13
CA TYR A 162 -0.87 20.13 -18.08
C TYR A 162 -1.77 21.30 -17.62
N GLU A 163 -1.83 22.34 -18.44
CA GLU A 163 -2.25 23.69 -18.02
C GLU A 163 -3.66 23.70 -17.43
N ASN A 164 -3.79 24.27 -16.23
CA ASN A 164 -4.99 24.29 -15.37
C ASN A 164 -5.54 22.92 -14.87
N ALA A 165 -4.93 21.77 -15.19
CA ALA A 165 -5.39 20.47 -14.69
C ALA A 165 -5.12 20.28 -13.19
N THR A 166 -5.90 19.41 -12.53
CA THR A 166 -5.66 19.02 -11.13
C THR A 166 -5.40 17.51 -11.00
N LEU A 167 -4.37 17.14 -10.23
CA LEU A 167 -4.13 15.76 -9.78
C LEU A 167 -4.19 15.68 -8.24
N ASN A 168 -4.96 14.72 -7.73
CA ASN A 168 -4.98 14.32 -6.33
C ASN A 168 -4.43 12.90 -6.19
N LEU A 169 -3.50 12.69 -5.27
CA LEU A 169 -2.93 11.38 -4.91
C LEU A 169 -3.25 11.11 -3.44
N GLU A 170 -3.97 10.03 -3.13
CA GLU A 170 -4.44 9.70 -1.77
C GLU A 170 -4.02 8.26 -1.41
N ASN A 171 -3.25 8.06 -0.34
CA ASN A 171 -2.62 6.76 -0.02
C ASN A 171 -1.85 6.15 -1.22
N PHE A 172 -1.25 7.02 -2.05
CA PHE A 172 -0.47 6.64 -3.22
C PHE A 172 0.96 6.30 -2.81
N LYS A 173 1.55 5.28 -3.44
CA LYS A 173 2.92 4.84 -3.13
C LYS A 173 3.77 4.81 -4.39
N ALA A 174 4.93 5.46 -4.38
CA ALA A 174 5.88 5.44 -5.48
C ALA A 174 7.26 5.01 -4.98
N SER A 175 7.91 4.09 -5.70
CA SER A 175 9.24 3.55 -5.37
C SER A 175 10.11 3.43 -6.62
N ASP A 176 11.42 3.57 -6.47
CA ASP A 176 12.42 3.37 -7.55
C ASP A 176 12.16 4.24 -8.79
N ILE A 177 11.74 5.49 -8.61
CA ILE A 177 11.34 6.35 -9.72
C ILE A 177 12.57 7.04 -10.32
N TRP A 178 13.07 6.52 -11.43
CA TRP A 178 14.33 6.97 -12.05
C TRP A 178 14.06 7.75 -13.35
N ALA A 179 14.19 9.07 -13.31
CA ALA A 179 13.94 9.98 -14.43
C ALA A 179 15.09 9.95 -15.46
N THR A 180 15.21 8.83 -16.16
CA THR A 180 16.21 8.61 -17.23
C THR A 180 15.79 9.20 -18.57
N ASN A 181 14.59 9.79 -18.68
CA ASN A 181 14.00 10.19 -19.97
C ASN A 181 14.83 11.22 -20.74
N ASN A 182 15.27 12.28 -20.05
CA ASN A 182 15.80 13.50 -20.65
C ASN A 182 17.29 13.75 -20.35
N CYS A 183 18.04 12.72 -19.93
CA CYS A 183 19.45 12.88 -19.59
C CYS A 183 20.31 13.43 -20.75
N PRO A 184 21.22 14.38 -20.51
CA PRO A 184 21.50 15.08 -19.25
C PRO A 184 20.79 16.44 -19.11
N SER A 185 19.84 16.78 -19.98
CA SER A 185 19.43 18.16 -20.28
C SER A 185 17.93 18.32 -20.57
N GLY A 186 17.08 18.26 -19.53
CA GLY A 186 15.65 18.54 -19.68
C GLY A 186 14.88 18.48 -18.37
N THR A 187 14.14 19.57 -18.11
CA THR A 187 13.62 20.05 -16.81
C THR A 187 12.45 19.25 -16.24
N THR A 188 12.48 17.92 -16.33
CA THR A 188 11.39 17.04 -15.87
C THR A 188 11.70 16.45 -14.50
N GLY A 189 10.86 16.79 -13.51
CA GLY A 189 10.86 16.13 -12.21
C GLY A 189 10.16 14.77 -12.25
N MET A 190 10.12 14.12 -11.08
CA MET A 190 9.25 12.96 -10.84
C MET A 190 7.76 13.33 -11.02
N MET A 191 7.40 14.55 -10.65
CA MET A 191 6.11 15.18 -10.99
C MET A 191 6.37 16.58 -11.55
N SER A 192 5.85 16.86 -12.75
CA SER A 192 5.90 18.19 -13.37
C SER A 192 4.49 18.80 -13.48
N VAL A 193 4.35 20.08 -13.14
CA VAL A 193 3.08 20.80 -13.16
C VAL A 193 3.17 22.06 -14.02
N ALA A 194 2.39 22.12 -15.09
CA ALA A 194 2.35 23.25 -16.00
C ALA A 194 1.60 24.46 -15.43
N SER A 195 1.66 25.60 -16.11
CA SER A 195 1.03 26.85 -15.67
C SER A 195 -0.46 26.67 -15.29
N GLY A 196 -0.87 27.23 -14.15
CA GLY A 196 -2.20 27.09 -13.57
C GLY A 196 -2.56 25.71 -12.99
N GLY A 197 -1.80 24.65 -13.29
CA GLY A 197 -2.06 23.29 -12.79
C GLY A 197 -1.88 23.16 -11.29
N SER A 198 -2.59 22.21 -10.66
CA SER A 198 -2.56 21.97 -9.20
C SER A 198 -2.27 20.52 -8.84
N LEU A 199 -1.61 20.33 -7.69
CA LEU A 199 -1.19 19.02 -7.19
C LEU A 199 -1.55 18.89 -5.71
N SER A 200 -2.30 17.83 -5.38
CA SER A 200 -2.62 17.42 -4.01
C SER A 200 -2.06 16.03 -3.73
N ILE A 201 -1.39 15.87 -2.59
CA ILE A 201 -0.75 14.63 -2.15
C ILE A 201 -1.16 14.41 -0.69
N LYS A 202 -1.80 13.28 -0.39
CA LYS A 202 -2.35 12.97 0.94
C LYS A 202 -2.03 11.53 1.35
N ASN A 203 -1.65 11.31 2.60
CA ASN A 203 -1.40 9.98 3.18
C ASN A 203 -0.40 9.11 2.36
N SER A 204 0.45 9.74 1.54
CA SER A 204 1.18 9.07 0.43
C SER A 204 2.67 8.93 0.74
N SER A 205 3.35 7.96 0.11
CA SER A 205 4.80 7.74 0.29
C SER A 205 5.56 7.69 -1.03
N PHE A 206 6.61 8.51 -1.15
CA PHE A 206 7.53 8.55 -2.30
C PHE A 206 8.92 8.18 -1.79
N GLN A 207 9.52 7.15 -2.38
CA GLN A 207 10.77 6.54 -1.90
C GLN A 207 11.75 6.29 -3.06
N GLU A 208 13.05 6.51 -2.81
CA GLU A 208 14.15 6.15 -3.72
C GLU A 208 14.02 6.68 -5.17
N SER A 209 13.69 7.97 -5.34
CA SER A 209 13.67 8.61 -6.66
C SER A 209 15.04 9.16 -7.06
N ILE A 210 15.27 9.25 -8.37
CA ILE A 210 16.51 9.75 -8.96
C ILE A 210 16.18 10.64 -10.16
N ASN A 211 16.39 11.95 -10.03
CA ASN A 211 16.35 12.90 -11.15
C ASN A 211 17.77 13.19 -11.63
N TRP A 212 18.08 12.83 -12.87
CA TRP A 212 19.43 12.76 -13.44
C TRP A 212 19.94 14.02 -14.17
N GLU A 213 19.20 15.13 -14.11
CA GLU A 213 19.59 16.39 -14.72
C GLU A 213 20.82 17.04 -14.05
N THR A 214 21.49 17.98 -14.71
CA THR A 214 22.79 18.54 -14.25
C THR A 214 22.76 20.03 -13.90
N THR A 215 21.61 20.58 -13.54
CA THR A 215 21.45 22.00 -13.16
C THR A 215 20.63 22.15 -11.86
N PRO A 216 21.23 21.88 -10.68
CA PRO A 216 20.50 21.77 -9.40
C PRO A 216 19.67 22.98 -8.96
N ASP A 217 19.87 24.15 -9.56
CA ASP A 217 19.12 25.37 -9.26
C ASP A 217 17.76 25.45 -9.96
N LEU A 218 17.54 24.67 -11.01
CA LEU A 218 16.27 24.62 -11.75
C LEU A 218 15.45 23.36 -11.43
N THR A 219 16.03 22.36 -10.77
CA THR A 219 15.54 20.98 -10.79
C THR A 219 15.05 20.48 -9.44
N ALA A 220 14.07 19.58 -9.48
CA ALA A 220 13.46 19.01 -8.30
C ALA A 220 12.84 17.62 -8.54
N THR A 221 12.43 16.97 -7.46
CA THR A 221 11.52 15.82 -7.51
C THR A 221 10.09 16.26 -7.88
N ILE A 222 9.55 17.31 -7.25
CA ILE A 222 8.31 17.99 -7.66
C ILE A 222 8.68 19.35 -8.25
N ILE A 223 8.35 19.59 -9.53
CA ILE A 223 8.65 20.85 -10.21
C ILE A 223 7.37 21.48 -10.79
N SER A 224 7.26 22.81 -10.78
CA SER A 224 6.24 23.53 -11.55
C SER A 224 6.83 24.53 -12.54
N GLU A 225 6.05 24.83 -13.56
CA GLU A 225 6.21 26.03 -14.39
C GLU A 225 5.76 27.31 -13.63
N PRO A 226 6.12 28.50 -14.14
CA PRO A 226 5.62 29.78 -13.65
C PRO A 226 4.09 29.91 -13.67
N ASN A 227 3.55 30.50 -12.61
CA ASN A 227 2.12 30.71 -12.36
C ASN A 227 1.33 29.41 -12.14
N ALA A 228 1.94 28.39 -11.55
CA ALA A 228 1.22 27.20 -11.10
C ALA A 228 0.07 27.54 -10.12
N GLY A 229 -0.85 26.59 -9.97
CA GLY A 229 -1.94 26.64 -9.01
C GLY A 229 -1.47 26.27 -7.60
N ASN A 230 -2.36 25.60 -6.86
CA ASN A 230 -2.10 25.21 -5.47
C ASN A 230 -1.24 23.94 -5.40
N LEU A 231 -0.39 23.89 -4.37
CA LEU A 231 0.29 22.68 -3.92
C LEU A 231 -0.29 22.30 -2.55
N THR A 232 -0.65 21.04 -2.38
CA THR A 232 -1.08 20.49 -1.08
C THR A 232 -0.34 19.18 -0.82
N ILE A 233 0.32 19.09 0.32
CA ILE A 233 0.99 17.89 0.81
C ILE A 233 0.55 17.68 2.25
N GLU A 234 -0.10 16.55 2.54
CA GLU A 234 -0.70 16.26 3.84
C GLU A 234 -0.38 14.84 4.29
N ASN A 235 0.08 14.65 5.53
CA ASN A 235 0.36 13.35 6.14
C ASN A 235 1.21 12.40 5.25
N SER A 236 2.22 12.94 4.56
CA SER A 236 2.94 12.22 3.49
C SER A 236 4.44 12.13 3.74
N LEU A 237 5.06 11.06 3.24
CA LEU A 237 6.49 10.74 3.39
C LEU A 237 7.23 10.87 2.05
N PHE A 238 8.37 11.53 2.09
CA PHE A 238 9.33 11.66 1.00
C PHE A 238 10.69 11.19 1.53
N TYR A 239 11.20 10.07 1.02
CA TYR A 239 12.39 9.39 1.54
C TYR A 239 13.44 9.13 0.45
N ASP A 240 14.68 9.57 0.66
CA ASP A 240 15.84 9.28 -0.20
C ASP A 240 15.59 9.63 -1.68
N LEU A 241 15.11 10.85 -1.90
CA LEU A 241 14.74 11.42 -3.22
C LEU A 241 15.81 12.36 -3.77
N ASN A 242 16.93 12.52 -3.04
CA ASN A 242 18.00 13.47 -3.35
C ASN A 242 19.30 12.82 -3.86
N LYS A 243 19.25 11.60 -4.40
CA LYS A 243 20.44 10.85 -4.86
C LYS A 243 21.25 11.57 -5.95
N GLN A 244 20.73 12.67 -6.50
CA GLN A 244 21.38 13.58 -7.46
C GLN A 244 21.17 15.08 -7.11
N LYS A 245 21.17 15.44 -5.82
CA LYS A 245 21.52 16.81 -5.33
C LYS A 245 20.52 17.97 -5.58
N HIS A 246 19.30 17.63 -5.95
CA HIS A 246 18.22 18.54 -6.34
C HIS A 246 17.29 18.94 -5.16
N TYR A 247 16.32 19.81 -5.42
CA TYR A 247 15.28 20.10 -4.42
C TYR A 247 14.26 18.96 -4.32
N ALA A 248 13.63 18.77 -3.16
CA ALA A 248 12.42 17.95 -3.08
C ALA A 248 11.30 18.61 -3.91
N ILE A 249 11.17 19.94 -3.77
CA ILE A 249 10.12 20.75 -4.38
C ILE A 249 10.71 22.08 -4.92
N ASN A 250 10.44 22.39 -6.18
CA ASN A 250 10.66 23.71 -6.80
C ASN A 250 9.32 24.20 -7.40
N TRP A 251 8.63 25.11 -6.73
CA TRP A 251 7.26 25.53 -7.09
C TRP A 251 7.17 27.05 -7.35
N GLU A 252 6.67 27.45 -8.51
CA GLU A 252 6.45 28.85 -8.90
C GLU A 252 4.95 29.15 -9.06
N GLY A 253 4.26 29.23 -7.92
CA GLY A 253 2.83 29.50 -7.87
C GLY A 253 2.47 30.95 -8.23
N SER A 254 1.26 31.11 -8.76
CA SER A 254 0.63 32.40 -9.07
C SER A 254 0.42 33.28 -7.81
N GLY A 255 0.08 34.57 -8.01
CA GLY A 255 -0.23 35.51 -6.91
C GLY A 255 -1.46 35.19 -6.06
N SER A 256 -2.19 34.13 -6.39
CA SER A 256 -3.30 33.57 -5.61
C SER A 256 -3.07 32.11 -5.19
N ALA A 257 -1.90 31.54 -5.50
CA ALA A 257 -1.57 30.16 -5.15
C ALA A 257 -1.22 30.02 -3.66
N VAL A 258 -1.63 28.90 -3.09
CA VAL A 258 -1.23 28.45 -1.75
C VAL A 258 -0.47 27.13 -1.86
N ALA A 259 0.69 27.07 -1.19
CA ALA A 259 1.46 25.84 -0.99
C ALA A 259 1.37 25.42 0.48
N ASN A 260 0.55 24.41 0.77
CA ASN A 260 0.39 23.86 2.13
C ASN A 260 1.17 22.54 2.24
N ILE A 261 2.06 22.44 3.23
CA ILE A 261 2.76 21.21 3.62
C ILE A 261 2.43 20.96 5.09
N VAL A 262 1.72 19.87 5.38
CA VAL A 262 1.11 19.62 6.71
C VAL A 262 1.38 18.19 7.17
N SER A 263 1.78 17.99 8.42
CA SER A 263 2.00 16.65 9.01
C SER A 263 2.91 15.73 8.18
N SER A 264 3.89 16.29 7.44
CA SER A 264 4.63 15.56 6.40
C SER A 264 6.13 15.50 6.67
N ARG A 265 6.79 14.45 6.15
CA ARG A 265 8.20 14.12 6.41
C ARG A 265 9.02 14.09 5.12
N PHE A 266 10.16 14.77 5.10
CA PHE A 266 11.11 14.85 4.00
C PHE A 266 12.51 14.46 4.49
N LEU A 267 12.95 13.23 4.21
CA LEU A 267 14.14 12.61 4.81
C LEU A 267 15.10 12.19 3.69
N GLY A 268 16.29 12.81 3.60
CA GLY A 268 17.17 12.63 2.43
C GLY A 268 16.51 13.02 1.10
N ALA A 269 15.43 13.80 1.14
CA ALA A 269 14.55 14.08 -0.01
C ALA A 269 14.92 15.36 -0.78
N GLY A 270 15.82 16.18 -0.23
CA GLY A 270 16.15 17.50 -0.73
C GLY A 270 15.33 18.60 -0.06
N GLY A 271 15.69 19.85 -0.32
CA GLY A 271 15.08 21.03 0.29
C GLY A 271 13.88 21.57 -0.49
N LEU A 272 13.55 22.83 -0.22
CA LEU A 272 12.39 23.54 -0.78
C LEU A 272 12.81 24.84 -1.46
N LYS A 273 12.32 25.08 -2.67
CA LYS A 273 12.39 26.36 -3.37
C LYS A 273 10.97 26.80 -3.77
N ILE A 274 10.50 27.94 -3.24
CA ILE A 274 9.22 28.55 -3.64
C ILE A 274 9.48 29.89 -4.33
N SER A 275 8.92 30.09 -5.51
CA SER A 275 9.01 31.32 -6.31
C SER A 275 7.62 31.93 -6.59
N GLY A 276 7.57 33.01 -7.37
CA GLY A 276 6.32 33.60 -7.86
C GLY A 276 5.61 34.46 -6.81
N GLY A 277 4.31 34.24 -6.65
CA GLY A 277 3.46 34.96 -5.69
C GLY A 277 2.88 34.08 -4.57
N THR A 278 3.30 32.82 -4.51
CA THR A 278 2.79 31.77 -3.63
C THR A 278 2.79 32.16 -2.14
N THR A 279 1.67 31.97 -1.44
CA THR A 279 1.67 31.91 0.03
C THR A 279 2.00 30.48 0.47
N THR A 280 3.00 30.30 1.33
CA THR A 280 3.45 28.96 1.77
C THR A 280 3.21 28.77 3.25
N ASN A 281 2.62 27.64 3.65
CA ASN A 281 2.48 27.23 5.05
C ASN A 281 3.05 25.82 5.22
N ILE A 282 4.13 25.71 5.99
CA ILE A 282 4.71 24.46 6.45
C ILE A 282 4.28 24.32 7.92
N VAL A 283 3.45 23.31 8.23
CA VAL A 283 2.82 23.16 9.55
C VAL A 283 3.02 21.73 10.05
N ASN A 284 3.46 21.56 11.30
CA ASN A 284 3.64 20.25 11.92
C ASN A 284 4.45 19.30 11.00
N SER A 285 5.54 19.76 10.39
CA SER A 285 6.25 18.99 9.34
C SER A 285 7.76 18.95 9.60
N THR A 286 8.46 17.99 8.99
CA THR A 286 9.86 17.69 9.32
C THR A 286 10.71 17.49 8.06
N PHE A 287 11.82 18.22 7.99
CA PHE A 287 12.83 18.12 6.93
C PHE A 287 14.17 17.67 7.53
N VAL A 288 14.79 16.65 6.93
CA VAL A 288 16.15 16.18 7.23
C VAL A 288 16.94 16.17 5.92
N LEU A 289 18.03 16.94 5.91
CA LEU A 289 18.82 17.28 4.72
C LEU A 289 20.28 16.78 4.90
N SER A 290 20.93 16.39 3.82
CA SER A 290 22.09 15.48 3.71
C SER A 290 21.79 14.02 4.05
N ASP A 291 22.08 13.20 3.02
CA ASP A 291 22.18 11.74 2.84
C ASP A 291 23.08 10.95 3.82
N GLY A 292 23.26 11.44 5.04
CA GLY A 292 24.15 10.83 6.04
C GLY A 292 25.65 10.89 5.73
N LEU A 293 26.08 11.41 4.56
CA LEU A 293 27.50 11.60 4.22
C LEU A 293 28.05 12.97 4.68
N GLY A 294 27.20 13.87 5.17
CA GLY A 294 27.58 15.06 5.94
C GLY A 294 28.08 16.27 5.14
N VAL A 295 28.04 16.22 3.80
CA VAL A 295 28.38 17.35 2.93
C VAL A 295 27.13 17.77 2.17
N LEU A 296 26.76 19.05 2.27
CA LEU A 296 25.52 19.55 1.69
C LEU A 296 25.63 19.82 0.19
N ASN A 297 24.54 19.49 -0.49
CA ASN A 297 24.32 19.65 -1.91
C ASN A 297 23.62 20.99 -2.22
N TYR A 298 23.43 21.33 -3.50
CA TYR A 298 22.81 22.63 -3.83
C TYR A 298 21.34 22.70 -3.44
N GLY A 299 20.54 21.68 -3.82
CA GLY A 299 19.10 21.62 -3.52
C GLY A 299 18.75 21.45 -2.04
N GLU A 300 19.72 21.31 -1.15
CA GLU A 300 19.52 21.11 0.30
C GLU A 300 19.43 22.45 1.04
N ARG A 301 18.44 23.25 0.64
CA ARG A 301 18.17 24.61 1.15
C ARG A 301 16.68 24.82 1.36
N ILE A 302 16.30 25.73 2.27
CA ILE A 302 14.94 26.26 2.37
C ILE A 302 14.95 27.69 1.83
N TRP A 303 14.39 27.89 0.63
CA TRP A 303 14.49 29.14 -0.11
C TRP A 303 13.09 29.71 -0.41
N ASN A 304 12.77 30.86 0.20
CA ASN A 304 11.70 31.73 -0.29
C ASN A 304 12.27 32.71 -1.32
N ASN A 305 11.82 32.57 -2.57
CA ASN A 305 12.06 33.47 -3.70
C ASN A 305 10.75 34.14 -4.16
N SER A 306 9.65 33.94 -3.42
CA SER A 306 8.33 34.45 -3.76
C SER A 306 8.03 35.81 -3.11
N ASN A 307 7.04 36.50 -3.66
CA ASN A 307 6.50 37.72 -3.07
C ASN A 307 5.50 37.44 -1.94
N GLY A 308 5.18 36.17 -1.67
CA GLY A 308 4.28 35.75 -0.59
C GLY A 308 5.05 35.36 0.69
N PRO A 309 4.35 35.28 1.83
CA PRO A 309 4.96 34.81 3.07
C PRO A 309 5.17 33.29 3.02
N MET A 310 6.31 32.84 3.52
CA MET A 310 6.58 31.44 3.87
C MET A 310 6.53 31.31 5.38
N ASN A 311 5.48 30.67 5.89
CA ASN A 311 5.26 30.43 7.31
C ASN A 311 5.69 29.01 7.66
N ILE A 312 6.54 28.86 8.67
CA ILE A 312 7.07 27.58 9.15
C ILE A 312 6.66 27.49 10.63
N ILE A 313 5.70 26.59 10.91
CA ILE A 313 4.90 26.57 12.14
C ILE A 313 5.01 25.18 12.77
N ALA A 314 5.34 25.09 14.05
CA ALA A 314 5.45 23.83 14.80
C ALA A 314 6.28 22.74 14.08
N SER A 315 7.35 23.12 13.37
CA SER A 315 8.04 22.28 12.38
C SER A 315 9.53 22.11 12.66
N SER A 316 10.12 20.99 12.23
CA SER A 316 11.56 20.70 12.32
C SER A 316 12.25 20.92 10.98
N ILE A 317 13.41 21.57 10.97
CA ILE A 317 14.34 21.54 9.83
C ILE A 317 15.72 21.16 10.36
N ARG A 318 16.31 20.09 9.83
CA ARG A 318 17.63 19.58 10.23
C ARG A 318 18.56 19.47 9.03
N PHE A 319 19.76 20.04 9.15
CA PHE A 319 20.85 19.90 8.20
C PHE A 319 21.92 18.99 8.80
N ASN A 320 22.15 17.81 8.24
CA ASN A 320 23.16 16.84 8.69
C ASN A 320 24.59 17.19 8.26
N GLY A 321 24.81 18.39 7.70
CA GLY A 321 26.10 19.05 7.55
C GLY A 321 25.98 20.58 7.55
N ASN A 322 27.09 21.28 7.34
CA ASN A 322 27.12 22.72 7.05
C ASN A 322 28.19 23.10 5.98
N GLU A 323 29.03 22.13 5.57
CA GLU A 323 30.05 22.30 4.55
C GLU A 323 29.44 22.04 3.16
N CYS A 324 29.85 22.86 2.19
CA CYS A 324 29.29 22.90 0.84
C CYS A 324 30.15 22.06 -0.13
N ASN A 325 29.54 21.18 -0.93
CA ASN A 325 30.27 20.48 -1.99
C ASN A 325 30.71 21.46 -3.12
N LEU A 326 31.63 21.05 -3.99
CA LEU A 326 32.19 21.92 -5.06
C LEU A 326 31.12 22.56 -5.96
N GLU A 327 30.05 21.82 -6.25
CA GLU A 327 28.94 22.22 -7.10
C GLU A 327 28.02 23.21 -6.37
N CYS A 328 27.65 22.91 -5.12
CA CYS A 328 27.03 23.84 -4.18
C CYS A 328 27.79 25.19 -4.12
N SER A 329 29.13 25.16 -4.16
CA SER A 329 29.98 26.36 -4.06
C SER A 329 30.12 27.16 -5.37
N SER A 330 29.58 26.65 -6.48
CA SER A 330 29.66 27.29 -7.80
C SER A 330 28.51 28.27 -8.09
N PHE A 331 27.43 28.22 -7.32
CA PHE A 331 26.26 29.08 -7.44
C PHE A 331 26.33 30.28 -6.48
N SER A 332 25.54 31.33 -6.74
CA SER A 332 25.58 32.58 -5.97
C SER A 332 24.90 32.53 -4.59
N VAL A 333 24.13 31.47 -4.28
CA VAL A 333 23.35 31.35 -3.04
C VAL A 333 24.16 30.57 -1.99
N ASN A 334 24.77 31.31 -1.07
CA ASN A 334 25.71 30.77 -0.08
C ASN A 334 25.06 30.46 1.27
N SER A 335 23.73 30.46 1.36
CA SER A 335 23.01 30.13 2.59
C SER A 335 22.17 28.85 2.52
N LEU A 336 21.92 28.28 3.70
CA LEU A 336 21.07 27.12 3.94
C LEU A 336 19.58 27.49 3.98
N ILE A 337 19.29 28.64 4.58
CA ILE A 337 17.96 29.25 4.59
C ILE A 337 18.09 30.62 3.92
N HIS A 338 17.27 30.89 2.92
CA HIS A 338 17.41 32.05 2.05
C HIS A 338 16.06 32.75 1.80
N ASN A 339 16.04 34.09 1.87
CA ASN A 339 14.90 34.89 1.43
C ASN A 339 15.35 36.04 0.50
N SER A 340 15.28 35.79 -0.82
CA SER A 340 15.78 36.67 -1.88
C SER A 340 14.79 37.72 -2.36
N SER A 341 13.52 37.61 -1.97
CA SER A 341 12.40 38.35 -2.57
C SER A 341 11.65 39.20 -1.54
N SER A 342 10.54 39.83 -1.96
CA SER A 342 9.79 40.77 -1.13
C SER A 342 8.91 40.11 -0.06
N GLY A 343 8.64 38.82 -0.18
CA GLY A 343 7.95 38.02 0.83
C GLY A 343 8.71 37.97 2.17
N SER A 344 8.05 37.43 3.20
CA SER A 344 8.70 37.13 4.48
C SER A 344 8.93 35.63 4.65
N LEU A 345 9.86 35.26 5.53
CA LEU A 345 10.12 33.87 5.91
C LEU A 345 10.05 33.81 7.44
N ASN A 346 8.99 33.22 7.97
CA ASN A 346 8.58 33.39 9.37
C ASN A 346 8.61 32.03 10.08
N PHE A 347 9.42 31.93 11.13
CA PHE A 347 9.43 30.80 12.04
C PHE A 347 8.53 31.06 13.26
N ILE A 348 7.68 30.09 13.56
CA ILE A 348 6.73 30.12 14.66
C ILE A 348 6.81 28.75 15.36
N GLU A 349 7.08 28.71 16.66
CA GLU A 349 7.09 27.48 17.48
C GLU A 349 7.94 26.32 16.86
N SER A 350 9.01 26.66 16.13
CA SER A 350 9.77 25.72 15.26
C SER A 350 11.24 25.61 15.66
N ALA A 351 11.91 24.53 15.28
CA ALA A 351 13.34 24.35 15.58
C ALA A 351 14.18 24.04 14.32
N ILE A 352 15.40 24.58 14.30
CA ILE A 352 16.33 24.46 13.18
C ILE A 352 17.69 23.94 13.68
N GLY A 353 18.00 22.69 13.36
CA GLY A 353 19.24 22.00 13.78
C GLY A 353 20.30 21.94 12.67
N PHE A 354 21.56 22.17 13.03
CA PHE A 354 22.69 22.17 12.09
C PHE A 354 23.85 21.30 12.57
N ASN A 355 24.35 20.42 11.71
CA ASN A 355 25.52 19.60 12.01
C ASN A 355 26.82 20.30 11.62
N PHE A 356 27.63 20.68 12.61
CA PHE A 356 28.92 21.34 12.39
C PHE A 356 30.07 20.34 12.61
N PRO A 357 30.81 19.92 11.56
CA PRO A 357 32.01 19.10 11.70
C PRO A 357 33.20 19.94 12.23
N SER A 358 34.22 19.27 12.74
CA SER A 358 35.44 19.91 13.28
C SER A 358 36.39 20.38 12.16
N THR A 359 35.97 21.42 11.44
CA THR A 359 36.78 22.32 10.59
C THR A 359 37.69 21.70 9.52
N THR A 360 37.25 21.72 8.25
CA THR A 360 38.20 21.99 7.13
C THR A 360 37.62 22.74 5.93
N GLY A 361 36.30 22.70 5.71
CA GLY A 361 35.65 23.27 4.52
C GLY A 361 35.13 24.70 4.66
N THR A 362 34.46 25.17 3.61
CA THR A 362 33.74 26.45 3.59
C THR A 362 32.36 26.27 4.22
N ILE A 363 32.15 26.96 5.34
CA ILE A 363 30.87 26.99 6.07
C ILE A 363 29.86 27.85 5.29
N LEU A 364 28.67 27.29 5.04
CA LEU A 364 27.54 28.04 4.47
C LEU A 364 26.93 29.00 5.49
N LEU A 365 26.39 30.12 5.03
CA LEU A 365 25.60 31.02 5.87
C LEU A 365 24.34 30.31 6.37
N THR A 366 24.05 30.40 7.66
CA THR A 366 22.83 29.80 8.22
C THR A 366 21.57 30.45 7.62
N LEU A 367 21.57 31.78 7.56
CA LEU A 367 20.46 32.64 7.16
C LEU A 367 21.00 33.77 6.26
N GLU A 368 20.36 34.02 5.13
CA GLU A 368 20.69 35.16 4.24
C GLU A 368 19.39 35.72 3.62
N GLY A 369 19.30 37.05 3.48
CA GLY A 369 18.14 37.71 2.89
C GLY A 369 17.58 38.86 3.73
N SER A 370 16.36 39.27 3.42
CA SER A 370 15.57 40.24 4.20
C SER A 370 14.29 39.58 4.73
N ASN A 371 13.53 40.27 5.60
CA ASN A 371 12.21 39.83 6.06
C ASN A 371 12.15 38.40 6.66
N ILE A 372 13.27 37.87 7.14
CA ILE A 372 13.32 36.64 7.94
C ILE A 372 12.93 37.01 9.37
N THR A 373 11.96 36.31 9.96
CA THR A 373 11.47 36.53 11.32
C THR A 373 11.38 35.24 12.11
N ALA A 374 11.45 35.36 13.43
CA ALA A 374 11.25 34.27 14.38
C ALA A 374 10.57 34.81 15.65
N ASP A 375 9.70 34.00 16.24
CA ASP A 375 9.07 34.27 17.53
C ASP A 375 9.99 33.93 18.72
N GLY A 376 9.46 34.06 19.94
CA GLY A 376 10.15 33.73 21.18
C GLY A 376 10.07 32.24 21.59
N ALA A 377 9.52 31.37 20.74
CA ALA A 377 9.45 29.92 20.93
C ALA A 377 10.30 29.16 19.89
N THR A 378 10.93 29.88 18.95
CA THR A 378 11.75 29.32 17.88
C THR A 378 13.21 29.13 18.33
N TRP A 379 13.73 27.92 18.09
CA TRP A 379 15.08 27.50 18.47
C TRP A 379 16.01 27.32 17.26
N ILE A 380 17.31 27.65 17.45
CA ILE A 380 18.38 27.21 16.53
C ILE A 380 19.48 26.50 17.32
N GLU A 381 19.87 25.31 16.86
CA GLU A 381 20.72 24.37 17.59
C GLU A 381 21.93 23.87 16.77
N PRO A 382 23.14 23.80 17.37
CA PRO A 382 24.29 23.10 16.81
C PRO A 382 24.35 21.65 17.33
N SER A 383 24.70 20.69 16.47
CA SER A 383 24.87 19.27 16.84
C SER A 383 26.03 18.97 17.80
N VAL A 384 26.92 19.94 18.00
CA VAL A 384 28.17 19.84 18.75
C VAL A 384 28.32 21.05 19.67
N SER A 385 29.05 20.89 20.77
CA SER A 385 29.29 21.95 21.75
C SER A 385 30.02 23.17 21.15
N GLN A 386 29.24 24.19 20.77
CA GLN A 386 29.70 25.54 20.43
C GLN A 386 29.29 26.52 21.52
N ASP A 387 30.06 27.61 21.67
CA ASP A 387 29.69 28.75 22.51
C ASP A 387 28.43 29.43 21.95
N ALA A 388 27.41 29.62 22.79
CA ALA A 388 26.19 30.35 22.46
C ALA A 388 26.47 31.77 21.93
N ALA A 389 27.55 32.43 22.38
CA ALA A 389 27.95 33.73 21.85
C ALA A 389 28.49 33.63 20.41
N ALA A 390 29.16 32.54 20.04
CA ALA A 390 29.57 32.26 18.66
C ALA A 390 28.35 31.97 17.77
N LEU A 391 27.44 31.09 18.23
CA LEU A 391 26.20 30.77 17.50
C LEU A 391 25.33 32.01 17.25
N LYS A 392 25.19 32.89 18.26
CA LYS A 392 24.47 34.17 18.14
C LYS A 392 25.18 35.18 17.22
N THR A 393 26.51 35.11 17.12
CA THR A 393 27.30 35.89 16.14
C THR A 393 27.07 35.38 14.71
N ILE A 394 26.97 34.05 14.51
CA ILE A 394 26.70 33.43 13.21
C ILE A 394 25.28 33.75 12.72
N THR A 395 24.27 33.59 13.58
CA THR A 395 22.86 33.81 13.18
C THR A 395 22.46 35.27 13.08
N SER A 396 23.11 36.17 13.83
CA SER A 396 22.83 37.63 13.86
C SER A 396 21.38 38.03 14.15
N GLN A 397 20.55 37.12 14.68
CA GLN A 397 19.15 37.35 15.02
C GLN A 397 18.98 37.57 16.52
N LEU A 398 18.16 38.57 16.90
CA LEU A 398 18.00 38.96 18.30
C LEU A 398 17.04 38.03 19.07
N ASN A 399 15.96 37.59 18.41
CA ASN A 399 14.84 36.86 19.02
C ASN A 399 15.09 35.36 19.22
N LEU A 400 15.99 34.75 18.43
CA LEU A 400 16.23 33.30 18.48
C LEU A 400 16.79 32.87 19.83
N LEU A 401 16.25 31.75 20.33
CA LEU A 401 16.78 31.06 21.50
C LEU A 401 18.04 30.26 21.08
N THR A 402 19.13 30.51 21.81
CA THR A 402 20.49 30.03 21.49
C THR A 402 21.26 29.54 22.72
N ASN A 403 20.62 29.44 23.89
CA ASN A 403 21.29 29.41 25.19
C ASN A 403 21.06 28.09 25.95
N LEU A 404 21.62 26.99 25.43
CA LEU A 404 21.82 25.75 26.19
C LEU A 404 23.30 25.34 26.14
N ASN A 405 23.76 24.56 27.12
CA ASN A 405 25.10 23.98 27.10
C ASN A 405 25.17 22.93 25.99
N GLY A 406 25.97 23.16 24.95
CA GLY A 406 25.98 22.33 23.74
C GLY A 406 26.60 20.93 23.91
N PHE A 407 26.34 20.05 22.94
CA PHE A 407 26.38 18.61 23.16
C PHE A 407 27.69 17.87 22.89
N GLU A 408 27.89 16.83 23.71
CA GLU A 408 28.89 15.77 23.55
C GLU A 408 28.28 14.61 22.75
N PRO A 409 28.72 14.36 21.50
CA PRO A 409 28.12 13.35 20.64
C PRO A 409 28.75 11.96 20.86
N GLN A 410 28.03 11.02 21.48
CA GLN A 410 28.42 9.60 21.55
C GLN A 410 27.21 8.66 21.39
N VAL A 411 27.03 8.07 20.20
CA VAL A 411 26.15 6.89 19.98
C VAL A 411 26.85 5.89 19.06
N ASN A 412 26.74 4.60 19.39
CA ASN A 412 27.52 3.49 18.83
C ASN A 412 27.23 3.22 17.33
N THR A 413 28.25 2.76 16.60
CA THR A 413 28.29 2.65 15.12
C THR A 413 27.80 1.30 14.56
N SER A 414 26.83 0.67 15.21
CA SER A 414 26.10 -0.46 14.59
C SER A 414 25.07 0.05 13.57
N ILE A 415 24.90 -0.70 12.48
CA ILE A 415 24.17 -0.30 11.27
C ILE A 415 22.86 -1.10 11.14
N VAL A 416 21.73 -0.40 11.06
CA VAL A 416 20.44 -0.88 10.55
C VAL A 416 19.78 0.28 9.80
N PHE A 417 19.27 0.05 8.59
CA PHE A 417 18.67 1.07 7.72
C PHE A 417 17.15 1.18 7.93
N LEU A 418 16.71 1.79 9.04
CA LEU A 418 15.31 2.18 9.29
C LEU A 418 15.29 3.51 10.06
N ASP A 419 14.86 4.61 9.42
CA ASP A 419 14.79 6.03 9.89
C ASP A 419 15.98 6.56 10.73
N ALA A 420 17.14 5.90 10.65
CA ALA A 420 18.28 6.10 11.56
C ALA A 420 18.95 7.49 11.47
N GLU A 421 18.67 8.28 10.42
CA GLU A 421 19.11 9.67 10.29
C GLU A 421 18.55 10.58 11.40
N PHE A 422 17.42 10.22 12.00
CA PHE A 422 16.87 10.91 13.17
C PHE A 422 17.60 10.60 14.49
N VAL A 423 18.31 9.47 14.57
CA VAL A 423 18.61 8.80 15.86
C VAL A 423 20.04 9.10 16.37
N LYS A 424 20.89 9.82 15.62
CA LYS A 424 22.26 10.14 16.03
C LYS A 424 22.70 11.55 15.59
N PRO A 425 23.09 12.49 16.48
CA PRO A 425 22.65 12.83 17.87
C PRO A 425 21.72 14.10 17.88
N ALA A 426 21.31 14.79 18.96
CA ALA A 426 21.43 14.65 20.44
C ALA A 426 20.24 15.33 21.21
N PHE A 427 20.50 16.20 22.22
CA PHE A 427 19.59 16.72 23.28
C PHE A 427 19.86 18.20 23.60
N PRO A 428 19.18 18.79 24.61
CA PRO A 428 17.75 18.73 24.91
C PRO A 428 17.09 20.02 24.39
N GLY A 429 15.83 20.24 24.74
CA GLY A 429 15.20 21.56 24.63
C GLY A 429 14.26 21.79 25.80
N GLU A 430 14.30 22.98 26.41
CA GLU A 430 13.19 23.43 27.25
C GLU A 430 12.02 23.80 26.33
N LEU A 431 10.94 23.04 26.44
CA LEU A 431 9.56 23.47 26.17
C LEU A 431 9.32 24.21 24.84
N ILE A 432 9.14 23.44 23.75
CA ILE A 432 8.74 23.97 22.43
C ILE A 432 7.21 23.89 22.20
N ASP A 433 6.41 23.81 23.27
CA ASP A 433 4.97 24.09 23.18
C ASP A 433 4.40 24.65 24.49
N VAL A 434 4.16 25.97 24.56
CA VAL A 434 3.14 26.52 25.46
C VAL A 434 1.87 26.67 24.65
N VAL A 435 1.03 25.62 24.61
CA VAL A 435 -0.24 25.59 23.86
C VAL A 435 -1.21 26.65 24.40
N ASN A 436 -1.06 27.90 23.95
CA ASN A 436 -2.01 28.98 24.21
C ASN A 436 -3.22 28.88 23.27
N THR A 437 -3.07 28.21 22.12
CA THR A 437 -4.13 27.92 21.14
C THR A 437 -3.87 26.58 20.45
N PRO A 438 -4.89 25.74 20.17
CA PRO A 438 -4.72 24.50 19.42
C PRO A 438 -4.15 24.75 18.01
N LEU A 439 -3.07 24.05 17.67
CA LEU A 439 -2.48 24.07 16.33
C LEU A 439 -3.53 23.66 15.29
N THR A 440 -3.76 24.50 14.29
CA THR A 440 -4.85 24.32 13.32
C THR A 440 -4.30 23.99 11.93
N ASN A 441 -4.84 22.94 11.31
CA ASN A 441 -4.50 22.51 9.96
C ASN A 441 -5.00 23.54 8.92
N PRO A 442 -4.12 24.15 8.10
CA PRO A 442 -4.50 25.19 7.14
C PRO A 442 -5.29 24.68 5.92
N ILE A 443 -5.38 23.36 5.73
CA ILE A 443 -6.13 22.71 4.64
C ILE A 443 -7.58 22.43 5.09
N THR A 444 -7.75 21.92 6.31
CA THR A 444 -9.04 21.38 6.80
C THR A 444 -9.70 22.23 7.90
N ASN A 445 -8.99 23.22 8.44
CA ASN A 445 -9.37 24.02 9.61
C ASN A 445 -9.74 23.16 10.85
N GLN A 446 -9.17 21.96 10.96
CA GLN A 446 -9.30 21.08 12.14
C GLN A 446 -8.08 21.21 13.05
N PRO A 447 -8.21 20.91 14.37
CA PRO A 447 -7.04 20.78 15.24
C PRO A 447 -6.10 19.67 14.76
N ILE A 448 -4.80 19.94 14.78
CA ILE A 448 -3.77 18.91 14.63
C ILE A 448 -3.55 18.28 16.00
N THR A 449 -3.91 17.00 16.14
CA THR A 449 -3.75 16.24 17.40
C THR A 449 -2.54 15.34 17.43
N LEU A 450 -1.92 15.06 16.27
CA LEU A 450 -0.72 14.22 16.15
C LEU A 450 0.49 15.01 15.63
N ASP A 451 1.69 14.63 16.03
CA ASP A 451 2.96 15.13 15.50
C ASP A 451 3.29 14.52 14.11
N PRO A 452 4.42 14.89 13.46
CA PRO A 452 4.77 14.39 12.13
C PRO A 452 5.21 12.91 12.07
N ILE A 453 5.36 12.23 13.21
CA ILE A 453 5.63 10.77 13.30
C ILE A 453 4.47 9.98 13.94
N GLY A 454 3.35 10.65 14.26
CA GLY A 454 2.11 10.04 14.73
C GLY A 454 1.87 10.07 16.25
N ASN A 455 2.73 10.73 17.04
CA ASN A 455 2.51 10.86 18.48
C ASN A 455 1.41 11.86 18.83
N ASP A 456 0.61 11.60 19.86
CA ASP A 456 -0.33 12.63 20.37
C ASP A 456 0.40 13.90 20.83
N ARG A 457 -0.12 15.07 20.44
CA ARG A 457 0.29 16.40 20.94
C ARG A 457 -0.25 16.72 22.34
N PHE A 458 -0.92 15.77 22.98
CA PHE A 458 -1.55 15.88 24.29
C PHE A 458 -1.34 14.57 25.07
N ASP A 459 -1.33 14.60 26.40
CA ASP A 459 -1.37 13.37 27.20
C ASP A 459 -2.14 13.49 28.52
N GLY A 460 -2.10 12.43 29.34
CA GLY A 460 -2.84 12.33 30.60
C GLY A 460 -2.50 13.38 31.67
N ASN A 461 -1.40 14.12 31.50
CA ASN A 461 -1.03 15.24 32.37
C ASN A 461 -1.48 16.60 31.82
N GLY A 462 -1.84 16.69 30.54
CA GLY A 462 -2.26 17.94 29.87
C GLY A 462 -1.67 18.10 28.47
N PHE A 463 -1.07 19.26 28.23
CA PHE A 463 -0.33 19.56 27.00
C PHE A 463 0.98 18.76 26.94
N ARG A 464 1.46 18.43 25.73
CA ARG A 464 2.83 17.98 25.51
C ARG A 464 3.63 19.01 24.74
N ASP A 465 4.89 19.14 25.11
CA ASP A 465 5.86 20.14 24.62
C ASP A 465 6.37 19.86 23.19
N ILE A 466 5.49 19.46 22.26
CA ILE A 466 5.86 18.93 20.94
C ILE A 466 5.92 20.04 19.88
N GLY A 467 6.88 20.94 20.04
CA GLY A 467 7.51 21.57 18.89
C GLY A 467 8.62 20.66 18.35
N ALA A 468 8.75 20.60 17.02
CA ALA A 468 9.91 20.07 16.31
C ALA A 468 10.52 18.71 16.75
N ILE A 469 9.69 17.68 16.96
CA ILE A 469 10.01 16.27 17.30
C ILE A 469 11.30 16.00 18.10
N GLN A 470 11.12 15.72 19.40
CA GLN A 470 12.19 15.33 20.34
C GLN A 470 12.63 13.85 20.18
N LEU A 471 13.04 13.47 18.97
CA LEU A 471 13.30 12.10 18.48
C LEU A 471 14.29 11.24 19.29
N SER A 472 15.01 11.84 20.23
CA SER A 472 16.18 11.24 20.89
C SER A 472 15.89 10.72 22.31
N VAL A 473 14.78 11.13 22.92
CA VAL A 473 14.25 10.59 24.21
C VAL A 473 13.00 9.72 24.02
N ALA A 474 12.46 9.66 22.80
CA ALA A 474 11.56 8.61 22.33
C ALA A 474 12.38 7.44 21.76
N PRO A 475 12.00 6.17 21.97
CA PRO A 475 12.52 5.07 21.16
C PRO A 475 12.06 5.21 19.70
N PHE A 476 12.84 4.75 18.73
CA PHE A 476 12.33 4.52 17.37
C PHE A 476 11.89 3.05 17.22
N LEU A 477 10.64 2.83 16.82
CA LEU A 477 9.98 1.52 16.78
C LEU A 477 9.96 0.92 15.38
N ASN A 478 10.33 -0.36 15.30
CA ASN A 478 10.29 -1.19 14.12
C ASN A 478 9.43 -2.44 14.34
N LEU A 479 8.71 -2.84 13.30
CA LEU A 479 8.09 -4.16 13.21
C LEU A 479 9.08 -5.13 12.56
N SER A 480 9.42 -6.19 13.30
CA SER A 480 10.44 -7.18 12.92
C SER A 480 9.83 -8.36 12.14
N SER A 481 8.60 -8.72 12.49
CA SER A 481 7.79 -9.73 11.79
C SER A 481 6.35 -9.70 12.30
N ILE A 482 5.44 -10.13 11.42
CA ILE A 482 4.06 -10.49 11.73
C ILE A 482 3.91 -12.01 11.63
N GLY A 483 3.02 -12.58 12.43
CA GLY A 483 2.60 -13.97 12.35
C GLY A 483 1.15 -14.16 12.78
N ASN A 484 0.72 -15.42 12.90
CA ASN A 484 -0.61 -15.78 13.39
C ASN A 484 -0.85 -15.18 14.78
N GLU A 485 -1.85 -14.31 14.91
CA GLU A 485 -2.25 -13.66 16.16
C GLU A 485 -1.11 -12.88 16.86
N SER A 486 -0.03 -12.50 16.16
CA SER A 486 1.18 -11.98 16.80
C SER A 486 2.01 -11.00 15.96
N ALA A 487 2.70 -10.09 16.66
CA ALA A 487 3.57 -9.06 16.09
C ALA A 487 4.86 -8.94 16.93
N THR A 488 6.03 -9.05 16.30
CA THR A 488 7.33 -8.91 16.98
C THR A 488 7.96 -7.56 16.70
N LEU A 489 8.12 -6.76 17.74
CA LEU A 489 8.58 -5.38 17.70
C LEU A 489 10.03 -5.26 18.20
N ASN A 490 10.80 -4.30 17.67
CA ASN A 490 12.11 -3.91 18.21
C ASN A 490 12.27 -2.38 18.20
N TRP A 491 13.15 -1.84 19.05
CA TRP A 491 13.45 -0.41 19.09
C TRP A 491 14.92 -0.16 19.44
N ASN A 492 15.41 1.07 19.26
CA ASN A 492 16.67 1.50 19.89
C ASN A 492 16.42 1.90 21.35
N GLU A 493 17.47 1.80 22.18
CA GLU A 493 17.52 2.50 23.46
C GLU A 493 17.51 4.02 23.19
N PRO A 494 16.52 4.79 23.69
CA PRO A 494 16.59 6.24 23.72
C PRO A 494 17.54 6.68 24.82
N VAL A 495 17.90 7.96 24.85
CA VAL A 495 18.80 8.48 25.89
C VAL A 495 18.02 9.00 27.09
N HIS A 496 18.69 8.91 28.24
CA HIS A 496 18.25 9.35 29.55
C HIS A 496 17.77 10.82 29.57
N HIS A 497 16.44 11.01 29.65
CA HIS A 497 15.80 12.32 29.82
C HIS A 497 16.35 13.03 31.07
N ASP A 498 16.92 14.24 30.90
CA ASP A 498 17.62 15.00 31.95
C ASP A 498 18.69 14.21 32.75
N GLY A 499 19.23 13.14 32.16
CA GLY A 499 20.17 12.22 32.82
C GLY A 499 19.52 11.16 33.72
N HIS A 500 18.18 11.13 33.83
CA HIS A 500 17.44 10.10 34.55
C HIS A 500 17.55 8.73 33.87
N SER A 501 17.88 7.69 34.62
CA SER A 501 18.02 6.34 34.09
C SER A 501 16.68 5.74 33.66
N ILE A 502 16.66 5.09 32.50
CA ILE A 502 15.53 4.23 32.10
C ILE A 502 15.36 3.11 33.13
N ILE A 503 14.11 2.77 33.46
CA ILE A 503 13.76 1.64 34.33
C ILE A 503 12.97 0.55 33.58
N ARG A 504 12.19 0.91 32.56
CA ARG A 504 11.46 -0.01 31.67
C ARG A 504 11.09 0.66 30.36
N TYR A 505 10.58 -0.12 29.42
CA TYR A 505 9.75 0.34 28.31
C TYR A 505 8.28 -0.04 28.52
N GLU A 506 7.39 0.72 27.89
CA GLU A 506 5.97 0.45 27.82
C GLU A 506 5.53 0.48 26.36
N VAL A 507 5.17 -0.68 25.82
CA VAL A 507 4.63 -0.82 24.46
C VAL A 507 3.11 -0.65 24.54
N SER A 508 2.59 0.36 23.83
CA SER A 508 1.18 0.60 23.62
C SER A 508 0.74 -0.09 22.32
N TYR A 509 -0.43 -0.73 22.34
CA TYR A 509 -1.09 -1.17 21.11
C TYR A 509 -2.61 -0.99 21.17
N ILE A 510 -3.22 -0.70 20.02
CA ILE A 510 -4.65 -0.41 19.89
C ILE A 510 -5.16 -0.87 18.51
N GLU A 511 -6.42 -1.28 18.43
CA GLU A 511 -7.08 -1.54 17.15
C GLU A 511 -7.25 -0.22 16.37
N SER A 512 -7.10 -0.26 15.05
CA SER A 512 -7.22 0.92 14.19
C SER A 512 -8.61 1.56 14.33
N GLY A 513 -8.66 2.82 14.78
CA GLY A 513 -9.90 3.53 15.12
C GLY A 513 -10.47 3.25 16.53
N GLY A 514 -9.78 2.50 17.38
CA GLY A 514 -10.15 2.26 18.78
C GLY A 514 -9.91 3.46 19.71
N PHE A 515 -10.49 3.40 20.93
CA PHE A 515 -10.42 4.50 21.92
C PHE A 515 -9.67 4.16 23.21
N THR A 516 -9.12 2.95 23.36
CA THR A 516 -8.43 2.54 24.60
C THR A 516 -7.27 1.60 24.26
N PRO A 517 -6.01 2.06 24.41
CA PRO A 517 -4.84 1.22 24.15
C PRO A 517 -4.60 0.22 25.29
N THR A 518 -3.97 -0.90 24.94
CA THR A 518 -3.42 -1.87 25.89
C THR A 518 -1.92 -1.64 26.05
N ILE A 519 -1.43 -1.63 27.28
CA ILE A 519 0.00 -1.40 27.60
C ILE A 519 0.68 -2.70 28.03
N VAL A 520 1.86 -2.97 27.47
CA VAL A 520 2.73 -4.10 27.78
C VAL A 520 4.07 -3.58 28.29
N THR A 521 4.38 -3.85 29.57
CA THR A 521 5.68 -3.52 30.17
C THR A 521 6.78 -4.45 29.67
N VAL A 522 7.91 -3.88 29.25
CA VAL A 522 9.11 -4.61 28.82
C VAL A 522 10.29 -4.14 29.68
N ASN A 523 10.86 -5.06 30.46
CA ASN A 523 11.94 -4.75 31.40
C ASN A 523 13.31 -4.73 30.71
N LEU A 524 14.22 -3.89 31.20
CA LEU A 524 15.60 -3.82 30.74
C LEU A 524 16.34 -5.17 30.90
N PRO A 525 17.31 -5.49 30.02
CA PRO A 525 17.82 -4.68 28.90
C PRO A 525 17.11 -4.99 27.56
N ASN A 526 15.85 -5.46 27.59
CA ASN A 526 15.18 -5.90 26.37
C ASN A 526 14.69 -4.72 25.52
N LEU A 527 15.17 -4.66 24.28
CA LEU A 527 14.79 -3.70 23.23
C LEU A 527 13.86 -4.33 22.17
N THR A 528 13.12 -5.37 22.56
CA THR A 528 12.22 -6.13 21.69
C THR A 528 11.15 -6.84 22.51
N THR A 529 9.98 -7.06 21.91
CA THR A 529 8.92 -7.91 22.47
C THR A 529 8.06 -8.52 21.37
N THR A 530 7.37 -9.62 21.66
CA THR A 530 6.32 -10.17 20.78
C THR A 530 4.98 -9.97 21.46
N ILE A 531 4.12 -9.16 20.84
CA ILE A 531 2.70 -9.05 21.19
C ILE A 531 1.98 -10.29 20.64
N ASN A 532 1.11 -10.88 21.44
CA ASN A 532 0.41 -12.15 21.15
C ASN A 532 -1.08 -12.00 21.50
N GLY A 533 -1.95 -12.74 20.83
CA GLY A 533 -3.40 -12.67 21.03
C GLY A 533 -4.06 -11.50 20.26
N LEU A 534 -3.44 -11.06 19.18
CA LEU A 534 -4.02 -10.10 18.23
C LEU A 534 -5.05 -10.80 17.33
N THR A 535 -6.09 -10.09 16.88
CA THR A 535 -7.09 -10.67 15.97
C THR A 535 -6.57 -10.69 14.54
N ASN A 536 -6.45 -11.88 13.92
CA ASN A 536 -6.09 -12.00 12.51
C ASN A 536 -7.10 -11.26 11.61
N GLY A 537 -6.61 -10.43 10.68
CA GLY A 537 -7.44 -9.58 9.82
C GLY A 537 -7.85 -8.23 10.42
N THR A 538 -7.45 -7.92 11.66
CA THR A 538 -7.64 -6.60 12.30
C THR A 538 -6.34 -5.79 12.26
N GLU A 539 -6.39 -4.56 11.76
CA GLU A 539 -5.23 -3.65 11.80
C GLU A 539 -4.99 -3.15 13.24
N TYR A 540 -3.73 -3.19 13.68
CA TYR A 540 -3.28 -2.66 14.97
C TYR A 540 -2.27 -1.53 14.77
N VAL A 541 -2.34 -0.52 15.63
CA VAL A 541 -1.34 0.55 15.78
C VAL A 541 -0.49 0.26 17.00
N PHE A 542 0.83 0.29 16.85
CA PHE A 542 1.82 0.04 17.91
C PHE A 542 2.70 1.27 18.13
N SER A 543 3.01 1.58 19.39
CA SER A 543 4.04 2.56 19.79
C SER A 543 4.73 2.12 21.09
N VAL A 544 5.90 2.67 21.43
CA VAL A 544 6.64 2.33 22.65
C VAL A 544 7.27 3.56 23.28
N ARG A 545 7.24 3.68 24.60
CA ARG A 545 7.95 4.72 25.35
C ARG A 545 8.95 4.14 26.33
N ALA A 546 9.97 4.92 26.69
CA ALA A 546 10.75 4.68 27.90
C ALA A 546 10.04 5.24 29.13
N VAL A 547 10.31 4.67 30.30
CA VAL A 547 9.98 5.25 31.60
C VAL A 547 11.29 5.41 32.38
N TYR A 548 11.48 6.59 32.97
CA TYR A 548 12.71 7.04 33.63
C TYR A 548 12.52 7.16 35.16
N ASP A 549 13.60 7.00 35.93
CA ASP A 549 13.63 7.24 37.38
C ASP A 549 13.99 8.70 37.71
N ASN A 550 12.98 9.50 38.03
CA ASN A 550 13.13 10.83 38.61
C ASN A 550 13.20 10.74 40.14
N GLY A 551 14.36 10.28 40.63
CA GLY A 551 14.74 10.35 42.05
C GLY A 551 13.86 9.55 43.01
N GLY A 552 13.29 8.43 42.55
CA GLY A 552 12.31 7.62 43.26
C GLY A 552 10.86 7.85 42.81
N SER A 553 10.63 8.60 41.72
CA SER A 553 9.32 8.76 41.07
C SER A 553 9.42 8.48 39.57
N GLU A 554 8.36 7.93 38.98
CA GLU A 554 8.36 7.55 37.56
C GLU A 554 8.08 8.76 36.66
N LEU A 555 8.93 8.95 35.66
CA LEU A 555 8.77 9.97 34.61
C LEU A 555 8.58 9.26 33.26
N ASN A 556 7.41 9.40 32.65
CA ASN A 556 7.13 8.83 31.33
C ASN A 556 7.83 9.64 30.24
N GLY A 557 8.57 8.96 29.36
CA GLY A 557 9.03 9.56 28.12
C GLY A 557 7.91 9.69 27.07
N PRO A 558 8.16 10.43 25.98
CA PRO A 558 7.31 10.39 24.79
C PRO A 558 7.30 8.98 24.19
N TYR A 559 6.23 8.69 23.42
CA TYR A 559 6.13 7.49 22.62
C TYR A 559 6.96 7.61 21.33
N SER A 560 7.28 6.45 20.76
CA SER A 560 7.89 6.29 19.45
C SER A 560 6.98 6.80 18.33
N ASN A 561 7.52 6.83 17.12
CA ASN A 561 6.70 6.71 15.91
C ASN A 561 5.66 5.58 16.05
N ASN A 562 4.50 5.77 15.45
CA ASN A 562 3.54 4.68 15.29
C ASN A 562 4.03 3.72 14.19
N VAL A 563 3.72 2.44 14.35
CA VAL A 563 3.84 1.41 13.30
C VAL A 563 2.49 0.69 13.20
N THR A 564 2.00 0.44 11.99
CA THR A 564 0.71 -0.25 11.75
C THR A 564 0.90 -1.50 10.90
N ASP A 565 0.19 -2.57 11.24
CA ASP A 565 0.09 -3.78 10.41
C ASP A 565 -1.12 -4.65 10.82
N THR A 566 -1.43 -5.65 10.01
CA THR A 566 -2.53 -6.62 10.22
C THR A 566 -1.95 -8.04 10.33
N PRO A 567 -2.17 -8.76 11.44
CA PRO A 567 -1.74 -10.15 11.55
C PRO A 567 -2.59 -11.08 10.68
N PHE A 568 -1.94 -12.10 10.13
CA PHE A 568 -2.59 -13.13 9.31
C PHE A 568 -2.19 -14.52 9.78
N GLY A 569 -3.18 -15.41 9.82
CA GLY A 569 -2.98 -16.84 10.03
C GLY A 569 -2.62 -17.57 8.74
N THR A 570 -2.43 -18.89 8.83
CA THR A 570 -2.12 -19.73 7.67
C THR A 570 -3.32 -19.86 6.73
N LEU A 571 -3.17 -19.47 5.46
CA LEU A 571 -4.16 -19.74 4.42
C LEU A 571 -4.20 -21.25 4.10
N ASN A 572 -5.25 -21.93 4.55
CA ASN A 572 -5.39 -23.37 4.37
C ASN A 572 -5.92 -23.74 2.97
N ALA A 573 -5.64 -24.97 2.55
CA ALA A 573 -6.17 -25.54 1.31
C ALA A 573 -7.59 -26.12 1.52
N PRO A 574 -8.50 -26.07 0.53
CA PRO A 574 -9.77 -26.79 0.58
C PRO A 574 -9.54 -28.30 0.62
N THR A 575 -10.33 -29.05 1.40
CA THR A 575 -10.25 -30.52 1.46
C THR A 575 -11.03 -31.14 0.31
N LEU A 576 -10.38 -31.64 -0.74
CA LEU A 576 -11.05 -32.14 -1.95
C LEU A 576 -11.44 -33.62 -1.82
N ILE A 577 -12.74 -33.88 -1.97
CA ILE A 577 -13.33 -35.22 -2.06
C ILE A 577 -13.83 -35.44 -3.49
N ALA A 578 -13.66 -36.65 -4.01
CA ALA A 578 -14.10 -37.05 -5.35
C ALA A 578 -14.90 -38.36 -5.28
N THR A 579 -16.12 -38.35 -5.82
CA THR A 579 -17.06 -39.48 -5.77
C THR A 579 -17.34 -39.99 -7.19
N PRO A 580 -17.04 -41.25 -7.53
CA PRO A 580 -17.35 -41.81 -8.84
C PRO A 580 -18.84 -42.00 -9.12
N GLY A 581 -19.21 -41.80 -10.39
CA GLY A 581 -20.45 -42.26 -11.01
C GLY A 581 -20.22 -42.69 -12.46
N ASP A 582 -21.31 -43.01 -13.16
CA ASP A 582 -21.26 -43.36 -14.59
C ASP A 582 -20.87 -42.14 -15.44
N GLN A 583 -19.71 -42.21 -16.10
CA GLN A 583 -19.14 -41.17 -16.96
C GLN A 583 -18.97 -39.79 -16.29
N GLN A 584 -18.96 -39.74 -14.95
CA GLN A 584 -18.78 -38.51 -14.17
C GLN A 584 -18.04 -38.75 -12.83
N ILE A 585 -17.46 -37.68 -12.30
CA ILE A 585 -16.99 -37.57 -10.92
C ILE A 585 -17.69 -36.38 -10.27
N ASP A 586 -18.29 -36.59 -9.11
CA ASP A 586 -18.84 -35.53 -8.26
C ASP A 586 -17.81 -35.10 -7.21
N LEU A 587 -17.37 -33.84 -7.30
CA LEU A 587 -16.37 -33.25 -6.41
C LEU A 587 -17.04 -32.41 -5.32
N SER A 588 -16.46 -32.39 -4.13
CA SER A 588 -16.89 -31.51 -3.03
C SER A 588 -15.71 -31.09 -2.16
N TRP A 589 -15.75 -29.88 -1.61
CA TRP A 589 -14.73 -29.33 -0.71
C TRP A 589 -15.33 -28.42 0.36
N ASN A 590 -14.56 -28.12 1.41
CA ASN A 590 -14.92 -27.09 2.39
C ASN A 590 -14.35 -25.72 1.99
N LEU A 591 -15.01 -24.64 2.44
CA LEU A 591 -14.34 -23.34 2.61
C LEU A 591 -13.22 -23.52 3.65
N PRO A 592 -11.94 -23.30 3.30
CA PRO A 592 -10.84 -23.39 4.26
C PRO A 592 -10.81 -22.18 5.18
N ASP A 593 -10.13 -22.31 6.31
CA ASP A 593 -9.73 -21.14 7.09
C ASP A 593 -8.72 -20.31 6.27
N LEU A 594 -9.02 -19.01 6.18
CA LEU A 594 -8.27 -18.04 5.39
C LEU A 594 -7.28 -17.24 6.24
N GLY A 595 -7.20 -17.48 7.55
CA GLY A 595 -6.26 -16.79 8.43
C GLY A 595 -6.53 -15.28 8.54
N GLY A 596 -7.79 -14.86 8.47
CA GLY A 596 -8.19 -13.44 8.42
C GLY A 596 -8.10 -12.78 7.04
N ARG A 597 -7.68 -13.51 5.99
CA ARG A 597 -7.67 -12.99 4.60
C ARG A 597 -9.06 -13.00 3.96
N THR A 598 -9.31 -12.07 3.04
CA THR A 598 -10.55 -12.02 2.24
C THR A 598 -10.50 -13.07 1.12
N PHE A 599 -11.57 -13.87 0.98
CA PHE A 599 -11.70 -14.86 -0.10
C PHE A 599 -11.69 -14.20 -1.49
N GLN A 600 -11.06 -14.84 -2.47
CA GLN A 600 -11.08 -14.39 -3.88
C GLN A 600 -11.69 -15.43 -4.84
N ASN A 601 -11.24 -16.69 -4.78
CA ASN A 601 -11.77 -17.80 -5.58
C ASN A 601 -11.15 -19.15 -5.18
N TYR A 602 -11.79 -20.24 -5.56
CA TYR A 602 -11.12 -21.53 -5.75
C TYR A 602 -10.65 -21.68 -7.20
N VAL A 603 -9.53 -22.37 -7.41
CA VAL A 603 -9.11 -22.84 -8.74
C VAL A 603 -8.96 -24.36 -8.72
N LEU A 604 -9.85 -25.03 -9.46
CA LEU A 604 -9.93 -26.48 -9.60
C LEU A 604 -9.37 -26.89 -10.96
N TYR A 605 -8.39 -27.79 -10.97
CA TYR A 605 -7.80 -28.39 -12.17
C TYR A 605 -8.13 -29.88 -12.22
N TRP A 606 -8.29 -30.42 -13.42
CA TRP A 606 -8.33 -31.88 -13.62
C TRP A 606 -7.62 -32.32 -14.91
N LYS A 607 -7.24 -33.60 -14.95
CA LYS A 607 -6.62 -34.28 -16.10
C LYS A 607 -6.80 -35.80 -15.99
N GLU A 608 -6.53 -36.53 -17.07
CA GLU A 608 -6.25 -37.97 -16.97
C GLU A 608 -4.97 -38.21 -16.14
N SER A 609 -4.91 -39.27 -15.34
CA SER A 609 -3.71 -39.62 -14.58
C SER A 609 -2.51 -39.95 -15.49
N SER A 610 -2.77 -40.36 -16.74
CA SER A 610 -1.80 -40.54 -17.82
C SER A 610 -1.29 -39.24 -18.46
N SER A 611 -1.98 -38.11 -18.30
CA SER A 611 -1.54 -36.81 -18.85
C SER A 611 -0.46 -36.18 -17.97
N SER A 612 0.53 -35.57 -18.63
CA SER A 612 1.55 -34.72 -17.99
C SER A 612 1.10 -33.25 -17.84
N THR A 613 0.02 -32.85 -18.50
CA THR A 613 -0.50 -31.48 -18.52
C THR A 613 -1.85 -31.40 -17.80
N TRP A 614 -2.17 -30.22 -17.26
CA TRP A 614 -3.44 -29.96 -16.57
C TRP A 614 -4.37 -29.22 -17.51
N ASP A 615 -5.15 -30.00 -18.27
CA ASP A 615 -5.76 -29.56 -19.52
C ASP A 615 -7.13 -28.89 -19.35
N THR A 616 -7.71 -28.86 -18.14
CA THR A 616 -8.98 -28.17 -17.84
C THR A 616 -8.96 -27.51 -16.47
N VAL A 617 -9.56 -26.31 -16.40
CA VAL A 617 -9.64 -25.45 -15.21
C VAL A 617 -11.06 -24.96 -14.99
N TYR A 618 -11.50 -24.93 -13.73
CA TYR A 618 -12.62 -24.12 -13.26
C TYR A 618 -12.14 -23.09 -12.24
N VAL A 619 -12.60 -21.85 -12.39
CA VAL A 619 -12.44 -20.78 -11.38
C VAL A 619 -13.80 -20.55 -10.75
N ILE A 620 -13.87 -20.61 -9.42
CA ILE A 620 -15.11 -20.52 -8.66
C ILE A 620 -15.01 -19.32 -7.72
N THR A 621 -15.79 -18.27 -7.96
CA THR A 621 -15.70 -16.98 -7.24
C THR A 621 -16.67 -16.84 -6.08
N ASP A 622 -17.69 -17.69 -5.97
CA ASP A 622 -18.55 -17.77 -4.78
C ASP A 622 -17.89 -18.66 -3.72
N PRO A 623 -17.56 -18.15 -2.51
CA PRO A 623 -17.02 -18.98 -1.43
C PRO A 623 -17.96 -20.13 -1.02
N ASN A 624 -19.25 -20.02 -1.31
CA ASN A 624 -20.29 -21.01 -1.00
C ASN A 624 -20.40 -22.12 -2.06
N GLU A 625 -19.95 -21.91 -3.32
CA GLU A 625 -19.90 -22.99 -4.32
C GLU A 625 -18.77 -23.97 -3.92
N THR A 626 -19.20 -25.05 -3.27
CA THR A 626 -18.37 -26.04 -2.56
C THR A 626 -18.46 -27.43 -3.19
N THR A 627 -19.06 -27.53 -4.38
CA THR A 627 -19.32 -28.78 -5.09
C THR A 627 -19.24 -28.60 -6.61
N ARG A 628 -18.73 -29.59 -7.35
CA ARG A 628 -18.68 -29.57 -8.81
C ARG A 628 -18.73 -30.97 -9.44
N THR A 629 -19.71 -31.21 -10.30
CA THR A 629 -19.72 -32.39 -11.17
C THR A 629 -18.80 -32.16 -12.38
N VAL A 630 -17.95 -33.14 -12.69
CA VAL A 630 -17.19 -33.22 -13.95
C VAL A 630 -17.72 -34.44 -14.71
N SER A 631 -18.29 -34.22 -15.89
CA SER A 631 -18.99 -35.23 -16.69
C SER A 631 -18.41 -35.38 -18.10
N GLY A 632 -18.78 -36.47 -18.79
CA GLY A 632 -18.19 -36.84 -20.08
C GLY A 632 -16.84 -37.57 -19.97
N LEU A 633 -16.58 -38.15 -18.80
CA LEU A 633 -15.37 -38.91 -18.47
C LEU A 633 -15.52 -40.38 -18.91
N VAL A 634 -14.41 -41.08 -19.12
CA VAL A 634 -14.41 -42.48 -19.56
C VAL A 634 -14.39 -43.44 -18.37
N ASN A 635 -15.38 -44.36 -18.29
CA ASN A 635 -15.40 -45.39 -17.25
C ASN A 635 -14.16 -46.28 -17.33
N GLY A 636 -13.55 -46.57 -16.18
CA GLY A 636 -12.29 -47.30 -16.06
C GLY A 636 -11.02 -46.47 -16.29
N THR A 637 -11.11 -45.23 -16.75
CA THR A 637 -9.96 -44.30 -16.82
C THR A 637 -9.82 -43.54 -15.50
N THR A 638 -8.63 -43.56 -14.90
CA THR A 638 -8.36 -42.77 -13.69
C THR A 638 -8.04 -41.32 -14.04
N TYR A 639 -8.69 -40.40 -13.33
CA TYR A 639 -8.50 -38.96 -13.44
C TYR A 639 -7.91 -38.40 -12.13
N GLU A 640 -7.12 -37.35 -12.26
CA GLU A 640 -6.46 -36.63 -11.17
C GLU A 640 -7.08 -35.23 -11.05
N PHE A 641 -7.44 -34.83 -9.84
CA PHE A 641 -8.13 -33.58 -9.52
C PHE A 641 -7.37 -32.82 -8.44
N ARG A 642 -7.18 -31.52 -8.59
CA ARG A 642 -6.58 -30.69 -7.53
C ARG A 642 -7.25 -29.33 -7.41
N ILE A 643 -7.35 -28.82 -6.18
CA ILE A 643 -7.95 -27.52 -5.88
C ILE A 643 -7.04 -26.71 -4.96
N ASN A 644 -7.04 -25.39 -5.13
CA ASN A 644 -6.60 -24.47 -4.10
C ASN A 644 -7.57 -23.29 -3.95
N ALA A 645 -7.48 -22.60 -2.82
CA ALA A 645 -8.13 -21.31 -2.57
C ALA A 645 -7.12 -20.17 -2.72
N ARG A 646 -7.57 -19.06 -3.32
CA ARG A 646 -6.89 -17.76 -3.35
C ARG A 646 -7.58 -16.80 -2.38
N ALA A 647 -6.80 -16.04 -1.65
CA ALA A 647 -7.27 -15.02 -0.73
C ALA A 647 -6.35 -13.77 -0.81
N SER A 648 -6.75 -12.67 -0.19
CA SER A 648 -6.02 -11.38 -0.25
C SER A 648 -4.53 -11.51 0.10
N GLY A 649 -3.69 -11.45 -0.94
CA GLY A 649 -2.22 -11.53 -0.86
C GLY A 649 -1.61 -12.94 -0.92
N GLU A 650 -2.39 -14.02 -0.98
CA GLU A 650 -1.82 -15.37 -0.85
C GLU A 650 -2.64 -16.47 -1.58
N ILE A 651 -1.96 -17.57 -1.94
CA ILE A 651 -2.54 -18.73 -2.62
C ILE A 651 -2.16 -19.99 -1.85
N SER A 652 -3.15 -20.77 -1.43
CA SER A 652 -2.92 -22.04 -0.73
C SER A 652 -2.26 -23.11 -1.62
N VAL A 653 -1.59 -24.06 -0.98
CA VAL A 653 -1.10 -25.29 -1.62
C VAL A 653 -2.25 -26.09 -2.23
N PHE A 654 -1.96 -26.86 -3.28
CA PHE A 654 -2.96 -27.74 -3.89
C PHE A 654 -3.30 -28.94 -3.00
N ASN A 655 -4.57 -29.09 -2.64
CA ASN A 655 -5.10 -30.38 -2.23
C ASN A 655 -5.41 -31.22 -3.48
N THR A 656 -4.98 -32.48 -3.52
CA THR A 656 -5.02 -33.33 -4.73
C THR A 656 -5.62 -34.70 -4.40
N THR A 657 -6.47 -35.21 -5.28
CA THR A 657 -7.13 -36.52 -5.17
C THR A 657 -7.24 -37.20 -6.54
N THR A 658 -7.64 -38.48 -6.56
CA THR A 658 -7.86 -39.25 -7.80
C THR A 658 -9.17 -40.01 -7.72
N ALA A 659 -9.82 -40.21 -8.88
CA ALA A 659 -11.03 -41.02 -8.98
C ALA A 659 -11.12 -41.68 -10.37
N THR A 660 -11.81 -42.82 -10.44
CA THR A 660 -12.06 -43.56 -11.69
C THR A 660 -13.57 -43.71 -11.83
N PRO A 661 -14.20 -43.14 -12.88
CA PRO A 661 -15.62 -43.34 -13.15
C PRO A 661 -15.93 -44.82 -13.41
N ASP A 662 -17.12 -45.26 -13.01
CA ASP A 662 -17.59 -46.64 -13.16
C ASP A 662 -19.12 -46.61 -13.28
N SER A 663 -19.65 -47.45 -14.17
CA SER A 663 -21.08 -47.73 -14.27
C SER A 663 -21.66 -48.37 -12.99
N GLY A 664 -20.83 -49.10 -12.25
CA GLY A 664 -21.22 -49.83 -11.05
C GLY A 664 -22.19 -51.00 -11.31
N LEU A 665 -22.65 -51.66 -10.24
CA LEU A 665 -23.72 -52.65 -10.32
C LEU A 665 -25.07 -51.99 -10.05
N GLY A 666 -25.95 -51.98 -11.06
CA GLY A 666 -27.27 -51.38 -10.94
C GLY A 666 -28.17 -52.09 -9.93
N ILE A 667 -28.81 -51.36 -9.02
CA ILE A 667 -29.81 -51.92 -8.09
C ILE A 667 -31.21 -51.75 -8.68
N GLU A 668 -31.87 -52.87 -8.99
CA GLU A 668 -33.26 -52.91 -9.47
C GLU A 668 -34.19 -53.54 -8.41
N GLU A 669 -35.46 -53.12 -8.36
CA GLU A 669 -36.47 -53.80 -7.53
C GLU A 669 -36.88 -55.16 -8.15
N LEU A 670 -37.18 -56.13 -7.30
CA LEU A 670 -37.76 -57.41 -7.73
C LEU A 670 -39.15 -57.22 -8.33
N SER A 671 -39.22 -57.24 -9.66
CA SER A 671 -40.46 -57.19 -10.43
C SER A 671 -40.97 -58.58 -10.82
N ASN A 672 -42.25 -58.64 -11.23
CA ASN A 672 -42.88 -59.86 -11.77
C ASN A 672 -42.21 -60.39 -13.06
N ASN A 673 -41.31 -59.62 -13.67
CA ASN A 673 -40.52 -60.06 -14.84
C ASN A 673 -39.23 -60.76 -14.42
N VAL A 674 -38.68 -60.46 -13.23
CA VAL A 674 -37.46 -61.07 -12.68
C VAL A 674 -37.79 -62.29 -11.81
N VAL A 675 -38.87 -62.23 -11.05
CA VAL A 675 -39.34 -63.30 -10.17
C VAL A 675 -40.84 -63.53 -10.36
N SER A 676 -41.31 -64.75 -10.06
CA SER A 676 -42.73 -65.03 -9.83
C SER A 676 -42.89 -65.97 -8.63
N PHE A 677 -43.74 -65.58 -7.68
CA PHE A 677 -44.02 -66.33 -6.46
C PHE A 677 -45.38 -67.01 -6.55
N TYR A 678 -45.42 -68.29 -6.19
CA TYR A 678 -46.64 -69.11 -6.19
C TYR A 678 -46.85 -69.68 -4.78
N PRO A 679 -47.62 -68.99 -3.92
CA PRO A 679 -48.05 -69.54 -2.63
C PRO A 679 -49.15 -70.59 -2.85
N ASN A 680 -48.99 -71.77 -2.27
CA ASN A 680 -49.98 -72.85 -2.36
C ASN A 680 -49.76 -73.86 -1.21
N PRO A 681 -50.82 -74.32 -0.51
CA PRO A 681 -50.69 -75.27 0.61
C PRO A 681 -50.06 -76.64 0.27
N VAL A 682 -49.68 -76.90 -0.99
CA VAL A 682 -48.93 -78.09 -1.42
C VAL A 682 -47.49 -77.77 -1.87
N ASN A 683 -47.20 -76.56 -2.37
CA ASN A 683 -45.88 -76.16 -2.89
C ASN A 683 -45.73 -74.62 -2.84
N ASP A 684 -44.93 -74.07 -1.93
CA ASP A 684 -44.55 -72.64 -1.97
C ASP A 684 -43.25 -72.46 -2.75
N VAL A 685 -43.32 -71.93 -3.97
CA VAL A 685 -42.13 -71.78 -4.84
C VAL A 685 -41.91 -70.36 -5.35
N VAL A 686 -40.64 -69.96 -5.33
CA VAL A 686 -40.11 -68.74 -5.98
C VAL A 686 -39.42 -69.16 -7.28
N ASN A 687 -39.93 -68.70 -8.41
CA ASN A 687 -39.34 -68.95 -9.73
C ASN A 687 -38.59 -67.69 -10.19
N ILE A 688 -37.28 -67.81 -10.44
CA ILE A 688 -36.40 -66.75 -10.95
C ILE A 688 -36.33 -66.88 -12.48
N LYS A 689 -36.54 -65.76 -13.16
CA LYS A 689 -36.71 -65.67 -14.62
C LYS A 689 -35.47 -65.16 -15.38
N LEU A 690 -34.38 -64.85 -14.67
CA LEU A 690 -33.10 -64.49 -15.29
C LEU A 690 -32.57 -65.64 -16.15
N ASP A 691 -31.97 -65.34 -17.31
CA ASP A 691 -31.36 -66.30 -18.24
C ASP A 691 -29.83 -66.39 -18.13
N GLU A 692 -29.21 -65.43 -17.45
CA GLU A 692 -27.80 -65.39 -17.07
C GLU A 692 -27.48 -66.22 -15.81
N SER A 693 -26.21 -66.24 -15.39
CA SER A 693 -25.82 -66.81 -14.09
C SER A 693 -26.14 -65.83 -12.96
N PHE A 694 -26.68 -66.35 -11.86
CA PHE A 694 -27.06 -65.54 -10.71
C PHE A 694 -26.88 -66.26 -9.37
N LYS A 695 -26.73 -65.46 -8.31
CA LYS A 695 -26.70 -65.91 -6.91
C LYS A 695 -27.88 -65.32 -6.14
N ALA A 696 -28.72 -66.17 -5.56
CA ALA A 696 -29.92 -65.77 -4.82
C ALA A 696 -29.76 -66.04 -3.32
N LYS A 697 -30.01 -65.02 -2.50
CA LYS A 697 -29.89 -65.03 -1.03
C LYS A 697 -31.19 -64.54 -0.41
N LEU A 698 -31.78 -65.32 0.50
CA LEU A 698 -33.02 -64.98 1.21
C LEU A 698 -32.73 -64.71 2.69
N PHE A 699 -33.17 -63.57 3.18
CA PHE A 699 -32.99 -63.09 4.56
C PHE A 699 -34.34 -62.94 5.26
N ASN A 700 -34.38 -63.10 6.59
CA ASN A 700 -35.54 -62.70 7.38
C ASN A 700 -35.52 -61.18 7.68
N ILE A 701 -36.59 -60.63 8.24
CA ILE A 701 -36.67 -59.21 8.65
C ILE A 701 -35.60 -58.74 9.65
N SER A 702 -34.87 -59.66 10.29
CA SER A 702 -33.77 -59.35 11.21
C SER A 702 -32.39 -59.41 10.52
N GLY A 703 -32.36 -59.47 9.18
CA GLY A 703 -31.12 -59.53 8.39
C GLY A 703 -30.39 -60.88 8.44
N LYS A 704 -30.95 -61.90 9.11
CA LYS A 704 -30.33 -63.23 9.16
C LYS A 704 -30.57 -63.96 7.84
N LEU A 705 -29.50 -64.45 7.22
CA LEU A 705 -29.55 -65.34 6.05
C LEU A 705 -30.29 -66.64 6.42
N VAL A 706 -31.26 -67.02 5.59
CA VAL A 706 -32.12 -68.21 5.77
C VAL A 706 -31.88 -69.23 4.66
N LEU A 707 -31.57 -68.78 3.45
CA LEU A 707 -31.28 -69.64 2.30
C LEU A 707 -30.31 -68.94 1.33
N GLU A 708 -29.40 -69.70 0.72
CA GLU A 708 -28.54 -69.26 -0.37
C GLU A 708 -28.52 -70.34 -1.46
N VAL A 709 -28.68 -69.96 -2.73
CA VAL A 709 -28.59 -70.86 -3.89
C VAL A 709 -27.92 -70.15 -5.08
N ASN A 710 -27.23 -70.91 -5.92
CA ASN A 710 -26.59 -70.43 -7.15
C ASN A 710 -27.29 -71.06 -8.36
N ASN A 711 -27.59 -70.28 -9.41
CA ASN A 711 -28.16 -70.72 -10.71
C ASN A 711 -29.44 -71.59 -10.64
N LYS A 712 -30.18 -71.58 -9.53
CA LYS A 712 -31.37 -72.41 -9.33
C LYS A 712 -32.65 -71.64 -9.64
N LYS A 713 -33.17 -71.76 -10.87
CA LYS A 713 -34.36 -71.03 -11.35
C LYS A 713 -35.67 -71.32 -10.58
N GLN A 714 -35.76 -72.39 -9.78
CA GLN A 714 -36.91 -72.68 -8.92
C GLN A 714 -36.45 -72.98 -7.49
N ILE A 715 -36.96 -72.21 -6.53
CA ILE A 715 -36.61 -72.28 -5.11
C ILE A 715 -37.85 -72.66 -4.32
N ASP A 716 -37.83 -73.82 -3.67
CA ASP A 716 -38.81 -74.21 -2.65
C ASP A 716 -38.59 -73.40 -1.37
N ILE A 717 -39.64 -72.76 -0.87
CA ILE A 717 -39.67 -72.02 0.40
C ILE A 717 -40.79 -72.50 1.34
N SER A 718 -41.31 -73.72 1.11
CA SER A 718 -42.38 -74.33 1.91
C SER A 718 -41.99 -74.48 3.39
N PHE A 719 -40.71 -74.67 3.68
CA PHE A 719 -40.15 -74.77 5.03
C PHE A 719 -40.16 -73.46 5.84
N LEU A 720 -40.41 -72.30 5.22
CA LEU A 720 -40.45 -71.01 5.90
C LEU A 720 -41.74 -70.83 6.72
N SER A 721 -41.60 -70.22 7.90
CA SER A 721 -42.74 -69.71 8.67
C SER A 721 -43.39 -68.51 7.98
N ARG A 722 -44.68 -68.29 8.26
CA ARG A 722 -45.43 -67.09 7.85
C ARG A 722 -44.72 -65.81 8.29
N GLY A 723 -44.72 -64.79 7.43
CA GLY A 723 -44.01 -63.54 7.66
C GLY A 723 -43.37 -62.95 6.41
N ALA A 724 -42.53 -61.93 6.61
CA ALA A 724 -41.82 -61.24 5.55
C ALA A 724 -40.35 -61.70 5.45
N TYR A 725 -39.85 -61.74 4.21
CA TYR A 725 -38.47 -62.06 3.87
C TYR A 725 -37.94 -61.08 2.82
N ILE A 726 -36.63 -60.91 2.74
CA ILE A 726 -35.97 -60.10 1.72
C ILE A 726 -35.20 -61.05 0.82
N LEU A 727 -35.48 -61.03 -0.48
CA LEU A 727 -34.72 -61.76 -1.49
C LEU A 727 -33.78 -60.78 -2.19
N LYS A 728 -32.48 -61.11 -2.19
CA LYS A 728 -31.47 -60.49 -3.05
C LYS A 728 -31.08 -61.48 -4.14
N ILE A 729 -31.04 -61.06 -5.39
CA ILE A 729 -30.45 -61.79 -6.52
C ILE A 729 -29.31 -60.94 -7.09
N GLU A 730 -28.21 -61.57 -7.43
CA GLU A 730 -26.93 -60.94 -7.78
C GLU A 730 -26.50 -61.59 -9.12
N SER A 731 -26.55 -60.84 -10.22
CA SER A 731 -26.09 -61.25 -11.57
C SER A 731 -24.68 -60.72 -11.85
N GLU A 732 -24.25 -60.72 -13.11
CA GLU A 732 -22.94 -60.20 -13.52
C GLU A 732 -22.90 -58.66 -13.59
N ASP A 733 -24.03 -58.01 -13.88
CA ASP A 733 -24.19 -56.55 -14.03
C ASP A 733 -25.08 -55.90 -12.97
N LYS A 734 -25.93 -56.66 -12.26
CA LYS A 734 -27.05 -56.13 -11.46
C LYS A 734 -27.27 -56.81 -10.12
N ILE A 735 -27.93 -56.06 -9.25
CA ILE A 735 -28.46 -56.50 -7.96
C ILE A 735 -29.97 -56.28 -7.97
N TYR A 736 -30.73 -57.36 -7.95
CA TYR A 736 -32.16 -57.32 -7.72
C TYR A 736 -32.45 -57.47 -6.23
N SER A 737 -33.31 -56.62 -5.67
CA SER A 737 -33.69 -56.68 -4.25
C SER A 737 -35.19 -56.46 -4.06
N GLY A 738 -35.80 -57.15 -3.10
CA GLY A 738 -37.21 -56.93 -2.79
C GLY A 738 -37.78 -57.84 -1.72
N LYS A 739 -39.03 -57.55 -1.33
CA LYS A 739 -39.72 -58.17 -0.20
C LYS A 739 -40.67 -59.27 -0.69
N ILE A 740 -40.57 -60.45 -0.09
CA ILE A 740 -41.54 -61.55 -0.24
C ILE A 740 -42.39 -61.62 1.02
N LEU A 741 -43.69 -61.81 0.87
CA LEU A 741 -44.65 -62.08 1.93
C LEU A 741 -45.12 -63.53 1.84
N LYS A 742 -45.05 -64.28 2.94
CA LYS A 742 -45.58 -65.63 3.06
C LYS A 742 -46.75 -65.63 4.06
N GLU A 743 -47.95 -65.97 3.57
CA GLU A 743 -49.24 -65.76 4.25
C GLU A 743 -49.68 -66.90 5.19
#